data_AF-A0A7C2QT65-F1
#
_entry.id   AF-A0A7C2QT65-F1
#
_cell.length_a   1.000
_cell.length_b   1.000
_cell.length_c   1.000
_cell.angle_alpha   90.00
_cell.angle_beta   90.00
_cell.angle_gamma   90.00
#
_symmetry.space_group_name_H-M   'P 1'
#
loop_
_entity.id
_entity.type
_entity.pdbx_description
1 polymer ?
#
loop_
_entity_poly.entity_id
_entity_poly.type
_entity_poly.pdbx_seq_one_letter_code
_entity_poly.pdbx_strand_id
1 'polypeptide(L)'
;MRLRFHRSRAAWAAPVLAFLAACSDASGPGGPRELRPAQDSAYLGQVGQPVADSVAVRVVDGRGRGVPGVTVRWEVVDGGGQVSPAQSTSDGRGVARARWTLGPAVGLQRLRAQAEGLAPVVLSARARAGAPSQLELRSASEPSGEVGTALADPVAVAVRDAFGNPVEGARVLFEAYDGGRLGPAASDSAVAVAADVAGVARVAWTLGPRRGRQRLVVSLPGTTLRREIVATARPGAPVTAIPVAGGNQSATVGTALPEPVVIEVQDRFGNGVPGVAVRFVPAAGGAVERADAVTDSLGRASPGRWTLGTTAGVQTLLVQSATFASTLTAVARPDAPTGLAPEAGDGQTAPAGLPVEVAPTVRVRDRFGNGVPGVAVTFRADGGRVALATATTDAQGRASAGAWSLGPEVGVQSVIAEAPGLGSVRFSATATARTTPYAIELVFLTPASPSQVRAFRDAVARWAQVIVGDEPDIDFNDQACGADTERLTRRIDDLLILVELVPIDGPGAVLGSAGACWIRTPSYHSIIGRMRFDVADLETMEQRGGLYEVILHEIGHILGISGGFWDRLGFLRGRGTADPRYIGPKGVAGYRAIGGRDTTVAVENQGGSGTRDTHWRESVFGNELMTGYYNYGVRNPLSRMTIGALDDLGYTVSYEAADAFSGSFNRVGDAGGAPPAGVRELREAPPPWPVRSLPVGEGPRRSRPLPQ
;
A
#
# COMPACT_ATOMS: atom_id res chain seq x y z
N MET A 1 -94.79 93.38 -2.84
CA MET A 1 -94.27 94.27 -1.77
C MET A 1 -92.75 94.13 -1.79
N ARG A 2 -92.05 95.10 -2.40
CA ARG A 2 -91.07 96.00 -1.74
C ARG A 2 -89.73 95.29 -1.44
N LEU A 3 -88.54 95.77 -1.78
CA LEU A 3 -87.96 97.06 -2.16
C LEU A 3 -86.50 96.74 -2.60
N ARG A 4 -85.97 97.27 -3.72
CA ARG A 4 -85.01 98.41 -3.81
C ARG A 4 -83.60 98.12 -3.24
N PHE A 5 -82.47 98.71 -3.67
CA PHE A 5 -81.95 99.52 -4.79
C PHE A 5 -80.45 99.71 -4.43
N HIS A 6 -79.55 99.92 -5.42
CA HIS A 6 -78.47 100.95 -5.49
C HIS A 6 -77.43 100.49 -6.54
N ARG A 7 -77.40 101.00 -7.78
CA ARG A 7 -76.76 102.26 -8.28
C ARG A 7 -75.35 102.46 -7.70
N SER A 8 -74.27 102.57 -8.50
CA SER A 8 -73.89 103.76 -9.30
C SER A 8 -72.64 103.41 -10.15
N ARG A 9 -72.60 103.57 -11.49
CA ARG A 9 -72.29 104.76 -12.33
C ARG A 9 -70.82 105.26 -12.30
N ALA A 10 -70.14 105.18 -13.46
CA ALA A 10 -69.33 106.21 -14.16
C ALA A 10 -68.75 105.55 -15.44
N ALA A 11 -69.13 105.85 -16.69
CA ALA A 11 -68.98 107.07 -17.51
C ALA A 11 -67.49 107.51 -17.56
N TRP A 12 -66.78 107.71 -18.67
CA TRP A 12 -66.97 108.40 -19.97
C TRP A 12 -65.91 107.80 -20.96
N ALA A 13 -65.84 107.96 -22.28
CA ALA A 13 -66.24 108.99 -23.24
C ALA A 13 -66.27 108.41 -24.66
N ALA A 14 -67.07 109.03 -25.54
CA ALA A 14 -67.07 108.82 -26.99
C ALA A 14 -65.87 109.52 -27.67
N PRO A 15 -65.57 109.25 -28.96
CA PRO A 15 -66.28 109.99 -30.01
C PRO A 15 -66.70 109.17 -31.24
N VAL A 16 -67.49 109.86 -32.05
CA VAL A 16 -68.27 109.47 -33.22
C VAL A 16 -67.48 109.76 -34.51
N LEU A 17 -68.00 109.22 -35.64
CA LEU A 17 -67.70 109.47 -37.07
C LEU A 17 -66.64 108.53 -37.69
N ALA A 18 -66.83 107.92 -38.87
CA ALA A 18 -67.73 108.22 -39.97
C ALA A 18 -68.10 106.94 -40.77
N PHE A 19 -69.25 107.02 -41.44
CA PHE A 19 -69.77 106.06 -42.42
C PHE A 19 -68.82 105.86 -43.60
N LEU A 20 -68.51 104.60 -43.90
CA LEU A 20 -68.11 104.13 -45.23
C LEU A 20 -69.06 102.99 -45.60
N ALA A 21 -69.89 103.24 -46.61
CA ALA A 21 -70.67 102.21 -47.27
C ALA A 21 -69.71 101.35 -48.11
N ALA A 22 -69.51 100.11 -47.67
CA ALA A 22 -68.99 99.02 -48.47
C ALA A 22 -69.79 97.76 -48.08
N CYS A 23 -70.33 97.06 -49.08
CA CYS A 23 -70.94 95.75 -48.88
C CYS A 23 -69.94 94.83 -48.16
N SER A 24 -70.35 94.25 -47.03
CA SER A 24 -69.64 93.12 -46.42
C SER A 24 -70.65 92.08 -45.98
N ASP A 25 -70.34 90.85 -46.37
CA ASP A 25 -71.22 89.70 -46.39
C ASP A 25 -71.83 89.36 -45.02
N ALA A 26 -72.94 88.62 -45.04
CA ALA A 26 -73.42 87.83 -43.92
C ALA A 26 -72.32 86.85 -43.44
N SER A 27 -71.39 87.38 -42.66
CA SER A 27 -70.14 86.75 -42.23
C SER A 27 -70.12 86.44 -40.73
N GLY A 28 -71.24 86.67 -40.03
CA GLY A 28 -71.49 86.05 -38.73
C GLY A 28 -71.60 84.52 -38.86
N PRO A 29 -71.18 83.74 -37.85
CA PRO A 29 -71.43 82.29 -37.83
C PRO A 29 -72.94 82.02 -37.93
N GLY A 30 -73.32 81.04 -38.74
CA GLY A 30 -74.72 80.58 -38.78
C GLY A 30 -75.08 79.89 -37.47
N GLY A 31 -76.38 79.62 -37.25
CA GLY A 31 -76.82 78.86 -36.08
C GLY A 31 -76.17 77.47 -35.98
N PRO A 32 -76.13 76.87 -34.76
CA PRO A 32 -75.51 75.57 -34.53
C PRO A 32 -76.18 74.49 -35.38
N ARG A 33 -75.39 73.68 -36.10
CA ARG A 33 -75.89 72.57 -36.93
C ARG A 33 -75.29 71.21 -36.59
N GLU A 34 -74.07 71.18 -36.06
CA GLU A 34 -73.38 69.93 -35.76
C GLU A 34 -72.52 70.07 -34.50
N LEU A 35 -72.55 69.02 -33.69
CA LEU A 35 -71.62 68.79 -32.59
C LEU A 35 -70.66 67.69 -33.03
N ARG A 36 -69.36 67.94 -32.96
CA ARG A 36 -68.33 66.94 -33.29
C ARG A 36 -67.22 66.89 -32.24
N PRO A 37 -66.51 65.76 -32.09
CA PRO A 37 -65.31 65.70 -31.27
C PRO A 37 -64.30 66.78 -31.69
N ALA A 38 -63.56 67.37 -30.73
CA ALA A 38 -62.45 68.27 -31.06
C ALA A 38 -61.22 67.51 -31.61
N GLN A 39 -61.19 66.19 -31.39
CA GLN A 39 -60.20 65.25 -31.91
C GLN A 39 -60.88 63.90 -32.20
N ASP A 40 -60.37 63.16 -33.18
CA ASP A 40 -60.97 61.90 -33.61
C ASP A 40 -60.43 60.67 -32.86
N SER A 41 -59.33 60.82 -32.10
CA SER A 41 -58.72 59.75 -31.33
C SER A 41 -59.32 59.62 -29.93
N ALA A 42 -59.43 58.37 -29.47
CA ALA A 42 -59.79 58.08 -28.08
C ALA A 42 -58.72 58.64 -27.13
N TYR A 43 -59.16 59.20 -26.02
CA TYR A 43 -58.28 59.67 -24.96
C TYR A 43 -57.61 58.49 -24.24
N LEU A 44 -56.45 58.73 -23.64
CA LEU A 44 -55.75 57.77 -22.78
C LEU A 44 -55.61 58.38 -21.38
N GLY A 45 -55.77 57.56 -20.35
CA GLY A 45 -55.59 58.00 -18.97
C GLY A 45 -55.46 56.82 -18.00
N GLN A 46 -55.17 57.14 -16.74
CA GLN A 46 -55.16 56.16 -15.65
C GLN A 46 -56.48 56.22 -14.89
N VAL A 47 -56.92 55.07 -14.35
CA VAL A 47 -58.11 55.00 -13.47
C VAL A 47 -57.99 55.99 -12.30
N GLY A 48 -59.09 56.64 -11.96
CA GLY A 48 -59.16 57.64 -10.88
C GLY A 48 -58.43 58.96 -11.17
N GLN A 49 -57.80 59.12 -12.34
CA GLN A 49 -57.09 60.34 -12.72
C GLN A 49 -57.82 61.13 -13.81
N PRO A 50 -57.65 62.46 -13.85
CA PRO A 50 -58.14 63.29 -14.94
C PRO A 50 -57.39 62.98 -16.23
N VAL A 51 -58.10 62.94 -17.35
CA VAL A 51 -57.50 62.96 -18.68
C VAL A 51 -56.68 64.24 -18.82
N ALA A 52 -55.41 64.11 -19.24
CA ALA A 52 -54.41 65.18 -19.18
C ALA A 52 -54.84 66.43 -19.95
N ASP A 53 -55.41 66.23 -21.13
CA ASP A 53 -56.09 67.28 -21.89
C ASP A 53 -57.57 67.24 -21.52
N SER A 54 -58.09 68.34 -20.98
CA SER A 54 -59.54 68.49 -20.78
C SER A 54 -60.28 68.13 -22.07
N VAL A 55 -61.30 67.26 -21.96
CA VAL A 55 -62.07 66.80 -23.10
C VAL A 55 -62.75 67.97 -23.79
N ALA A 56 -62.89 67.88 -25.12
CA ALA A 56 -63.43 68.98 -25.90
C ALA A 56 -64.30 68.50 -27.06
N VAL A 57 -65.37 69.26 -27.32
CA VAL A 57 -66.20 69.13 -28.52
C VAL A 57 -66.29 70.49 -29.20
N ARG A 58 -66.54 70.48 -30.50
CA ARG A 58 -66.70 71.69 -31.30
C ARG A 58 -68.11 71.77 -31.87
N VAL A 59 -68.76 72.90 -31.63
CA VAL A 59 -70.05 73.26 -32.20
C VAL A 59 -69.81 74.07 -33.47
N VAL A 60 -70.36 73.61 -34.60
CA VAL A 60 -70.16 74.26 -35.90
C VAL A 60 -71.48 74.57 -36.62
N ASP A 61 -71.44 75.58 -37.47
CA ASP A 61 -72.54 75.93 -38.38
C ASP A 61 -72.51 75.07 -39.66
N GLY A 62 -73.49 75.25 -40.54
CA GLY A 62 -73.57 74.50 -41.82
C GLY A 62 -72.42 74.76 -42.81
N ARG A 63 -71.49 75.68 -42.49
CA ARG A 63 -70.28 75.98 -43.27
C ARG A 63 -69.00 75.53 -42.53
N GLY A 64 -69.13 74.81 -41.41
CA GLY A 64 -68.02 74.31 -40.59
C GLY A 64 -67.35 75.37 -39.70
N ARG A 65 -67.91 76.58 -39.57
CA ARG A 65 -67.38 77.65 -38.72
C ARG A 65 -67.85 77.44 -37.27
N GLY A 66 -66.99 77.78 -36.32
CA GLY A 66 -67.30 77.63 -34.89
C GLY A 66 -68.43 78.55 -34.42
N VAL A 67 -69.35 78.02 -33.62
CA VAL A 67 -70.48 78.78 -33.07
C VAL A 67 -70.24 79.04 -31.57
N PRO A 68 -70.00 80.29 -31.14
CA PRO A 68 -69.83 80.62 -29.73
C PRO A 68 -71.15 80.64 -28.95
N GLY A 69 -71.09 80.51 -27.64
CA GLY A 69 -72.24 80.71 -26.74
C GLY A 69 -73.18 79.51 -26.59
N VAL A 70 -72.90 78.37 -27.21
CA VAL A 70 -73.74 77.17 -27.13
C VAL A 70 -73.40 76.36 -25.88
N THR A 71 -74.39 76.08 -25.05
CA THR A 71 -74.23 75.25 -23.85
C THR A 71 -74.15 73.76 -24.21
N VAL A 72 -73.06 73.12 -23.81
CA VAL A 72 -72.82 71.68 -23.91
C VAL A 72 -72.94 71.05 -22.52
N ARG A 73 -73.78 70.03 -22.38
CA ARG A 73 -73.90 69.19 -21.18
C ARG A 73 -73.03 67.95 -21.31
N TRP A 74 -72.38 67.57 -20.22
CA TRP A 74 -71.46 66.43 -20.14
C TRP A 74 -71.99 65.39 -19.17
N GLU A 75 -72.01 64.13 -19.60
CA GLU A 75 -72.51 63.00 -18.80
C GLU A 75 -71.61 61.78 -18.97
N VAL A 76 -71.17 61.18 -17.86
CA VAL A 76 -70.43 59.91 -17.91
C VAL A 76 -71.43 58.79 -18.16
N VAL A 77 -71.27 58.08 -19.27
CA VAL A 77 -72.18 57.02 -19.71
C VAL A 77 -71.70 55.65 -19.27
N ASP A 78 -70.38 55.46 -19.17
CA ASP A 78 -69.76 54.19 -18.85
C ASP A 78 -68.41 54.41 -18.16
N GLY A 79 -68.06 53.56 -17.20
CA GLY A 79 -66.79 53.59 -16.45
C GLY A 79 -66.83 54.24 -15.07
N GLY A 80 -67.93 54.91 -14.66
CA GLY A 80 -68.15 55.37 -13.28
C GLY A 80 -67.30 56.57 -12.79
N GLY A 81 -66.70 57.32 -13.71
CA GLY A 81 -65.90 58.52 -13.42
C GLY A 81 -66.70 59.79 -13.13
N GLN A 82 -66.02 60.95 -13.12
CA GLN A 82 -66.63 62.26 -12.86
C GLN A 82 -66.25 63.28 -13.93
N VAL A 83 -67.15 64.20 -14.27
CA VAL A 83 -66.88 65.31 -15.20
C VAL A 83 -67.19 66.66 -14.54
N SER A 84 -66.27 67.62 -14.67
CA SER A 84 -66.43 68.97 -14.11
C SER A 84 -65.87 70.06 -15.03
N PRO A 85 -66.63 71.14 -15.30
CA PRO A 85 -68.03 71.32 -14.93
C PRO A 85 -68.96 70.37 -15.72
N ALA A 86 -70.14 70.04 -15.17
CA ALA A 86 -71.14 69.20 -15.85
C ALA A 86 -71.77 69.89 -17.08
N GLN A 87 -71.60 71.21 -17.22
CA GLN A 87 -71.98 71.98 -18.39
C GLN A 87 -70.91 73.04 -18.69
N SER A 88 -70.62 73.28 -19.97
CA SER A 88 -69.74 74.37 -20.40
C SER A 88 -70.24 75.00 -21.69
N THR A 89 -69.85 76.25 -21.93
CA THR A 89 -70.30 77.03 -23.09
C THR A 89 -69.18 77.08 -24.15
N SER A 90 -69.54 76.99 -25.43
CA SER A 90 -68.58 77.08 -26.53
C SER A 90 -67.94 78.46 -26.65
N ASP A 91 -66.62 78.50 -26.86
CA ASP A 91 -65.83 79.73 -27.01
C ASP A 91 -65.97 80.37 -28.42
N GLY A 92 -65.21 81.44 -28.69
CA GLY A 92 -65.16 82.13 -29.99
C GLY A 92 -64.77 81.25 -31.19
N ARG A 93 -64.21 80.05 -30.97
CA ARG A 93 -63.89 79.06 -32.01
C ARG A 93 -64.89 77.90 -32.04
N GLY A 94 -65.95 77.97 -31.24
CA GLY A 94 -66.99 76.96 -31.08
C GLY A 94 -66.59 75.80 -30.17
N VAL A 95 -65.53 75.91 -29.36
CA VAL A 95 -65.03 74.80 -28.54
C VAL A 95 -65.59 74.88 -27.12
N ALA A 96 -66.22 73.80 -26.65
CA ALA A 96 -66.61 73.62 -25.26
C ALA A 96 -65.69 72.56 -24.60
N ARG A 97 -65.29 72.77 -23.34
CA ARG A 97 -64.35 71.90 -22.61
C ARG A 97 -64.88 71.46 -21.26
N ALA A 98 -64.46 70.28 -20.80
CA ALA A 98 -64.66 69.83 -19.42
C ALA A 98 -63.47 68.97 -18.96
N ARG A 99 -63.24 68.91 -17.64
CA ARG A 99 -62.27 67.98 -17.05
C ARG A 99 -62.96 66.66 -16.78
N TRP A 100 -62.50 65.59 -17.43
CA TRP A 100 -63.01 64.24 -17.21
C TRP A 100 -62.02 63.43 -16.38
N THR A 101 -62.45 63.00 -15.19
CA THR A 101 -61.76 62.04 -14.32
C THR A 101 -62.29 60.65 -14.59
N LEU A 102 -61.42 59.74 -15.01
CA LEU A 102 -61.80 58.36 -15.31
C LEU A 102 -62.17 57.62 -14.02
N GLY A 103 -63.15 56.71 -14.11
CA GLY A 103 -63.56 55.91 -12.96
C GLY A 103 -62.62 54.74 -12.66
N PRO A 104 -62.96 53.89 -11.68
CA PRO A 104 -62.03 52.94 -11.07
C PRO A 104 -61.70 51.72 -11.93
N ALA A 105 -62.44 51.43 -13.01
CA ALA A 105 -62.24 50.23 -13.83
C ALA A 105 -61.35 50.50 -15.06
N VAL A 106 -60.45 49.56 -15.36
CA VAL A 106 -59.66 49.57 -16.60
C VAL A 106 -60.52 49.26 -17.83
N GLY A 107 -60.06 49.71 -19.00
CA GLY A 107 -60.75 49.47 -20.27
C GLY A 107 -61.39 50.72 -20.86
N LEU A 108 -62.34 50.54 -21.77
CA LEU A 108 -63.01 51.65 -22.45
C LEU A 108 -64.02 52.32 -21.52
N GLN A 109 -63.92 53.63 -21.35
CA GLN A 109 -64.90 54.46 -20.66
C GLN A 109 -65.50 55.46 -21.65
N ARG A 110 -66.73 55.92 -21.41
CA ARG A 110 -67.48 56.78 -22.35
C ARG A 110 -68.08 58.00 -21.67
N LEU A 111 -67.94 59.15 -22.32
CA LEU A 111 -68.50 60.43 -21.91
C LEU A 111 -69.35 61.00 -23.05
N ARG A 112 -70.61 61.33 -22.77
CA ARG A 112 -71.52 61.96 -23.74
C ARG A 112 -71.47 63.47 -23.60
N ALA A 113 -71.38 64.15 -24.74
CA ALA A 113 -71.58 65.58 -24.88
C ALA A 113 -72.87 65.84 -25.65
N GLN A 114 -73.73 66.71 -25.13
CA GLN A 114 -75.02 67.03 -25.73
C GLN A 114 -75.25 68.54 -25.74
N ALA A 115 -75.77 69.05 -26.85
CA ALA A 115 -76.27 70.42 -26.98
C ALA A 115 -77.70 70.37 -27.53
N GLU A 116 -78.53 71.34 -27.16
CA GLU A 116 -79.93 71.38 -27.55
C GLU A 116 -80.09 71.44 -29.08
N GLY A 117 -80.98 70.61 -29.63
CA GLY A 117 -81.24 70.55 -31.08
C GLY A 117 -80.15 69.87 -31.92
N LEU A 118 -79.07 69.35 -31.30
CA LEU A 118 -77.98 68.66 -32.00
C LEU A 118 -77.90 67.16 -31.62
N ALA A 119 -77.40 66.33 -32.53
CA ALA A 119 -77.08 64.95 -32.24
C ALA A 119 -75.94 64.87 -31.19
N PRO A 120 -76.05 64.01 -30.16
CA PRO A 120 -75.03 63.92 -29.11
C PRO A 120 -73.78 63.20 -29.62
N VAL A 121 -72.63 63.61 -29.10
CA VAL A 121 -71.33 63.00 -29.38
C VAL A 121 -70.88 62.17 -28.19
N VAL A 122 -70.37 60.96 -28.44
CA VAL A 122 -69.74 60.12 -27.41
C VAL A 122 -68.23 60.17 -27.58
N LEU A 123 -67.56 60.74 -26.59
CA LEU A 123 -66.12 60.67 -26.43
C LEU A 123 -65.76 59.37 -25.71
N SER A 124 -64.63 58.78 -26.07
CA SER A 124 -64.13 57.56 -25.42
C SER A 124 -62.73 57.78 -24.87
N ALA A 125 -62.46 57.21 -23.70
CA ALA A 125 -61.12 57.08 -23.14
C ALA A 125 -60.80 55.62 -22.85
N ARG A 126 -59.56 55.19 -23.08
CA ARG A 126 -59.07 53.90 -22.56
C ARG A 126 -58.34 54.15 -21.24
N ALA A 127 -58.95 53.71 -20.15
CA ALA A 127 -58.39 53.74 -18.81
C ALA A 127 -57.40 52.57 -18.62
N ARG A 128 -56.17 52.89 -18.23
CA ARG A 128 -55.16 51.92 -17.80
C ARG A 128 -55.13 51.85 -16.27
N ALA A 129 -54.62 50.74 -15.73
CA ALA A 129 -54.47 50.58 -14.29
C ALA A 129 -53.60 51.70 -13.70
N GLY A 130 -53.87 52.03 -12.44
CA GLY A 130 -53.08 52.99 -11.68
C GLY A 130 -51.70 52.43 -11.31
N ALA A 131 -50.96 53.21 -10.53
CA ALA A 131 -49.70 52.73 -9.96
C ALA A 131 -49.93 51.46 -9.10
N PRO A 132 -49.02 50.47 -9.16
CA PRO A 132 -49.10 49.31 -8.30
C PRO A 132 -49.19 49.67 -6.81
N SER A 133 -50.09 48.99 -6.09
CA SER A 133 -50.27 49.18 -4.65
C SER A 133 -50.37 47.87 -3.86
N GLN A 134 -50.58 46.74 -4.54
CA GLN A 134 -50.72 45.43 -3.93
C GLN A 134 -49.85 44.39 -4.66
N LEU A 135 -49.25 43.50 -3.87
CA LEU A 135 -48.47 42.35 -4.34
C LEU A 135 -48.96 41.09 -3.61
N GLU A 136 -49.69 40.24 -4.33
CA GLU A 136 -50.39 39.06 -3.81
C GLU A 136 -49.76 37.78 -4.33
N LEU A 137 -49.51 36.80 -3.46
CA LEU A 137 -49.03 35.48 -3.90
C LEU A 137 -50.18 34.69 -4.54
N ARG A 138 -49.88 34.02 -5.67
CA ARG A 138 -50.82 33.15 -6.40
C ARG A 138 -50.40 31.68 -6.40
N SER A 139 -49.14 31.38 -6.10
CA SER A 139 -48.61 30.03 -5.91
C SER A 139 -48.62 29.61 -4.44
N ALA A 140 -48.18 28.39 -4.12
CA ALA A 140 -47.99 27.94 -2.75
C ALA A 140 -47.01 28.86 -1.99
N SER A 141 -47.28 29.10 -0.70
CA SER A 141 -46.42 29.88 0.20
C SER A 141 -45.20 29.11 0.70
N GLU A 142 -45.30 27.78 0.74
CA GLU A 142 -44.25 26.88 1.21
C GLU A 142 -44.07 25.71 0.22
N PRO A 143 -43.58 25.98 -0.99
CA PRO A 143 -43.37 24.92 -1.97
C PRO A 143 -42.26 23.97 -1.51
N SER A 144 -42.26 22.75 -2.05
CA SER A 144 -41.22 21.77 -1.73
C SER A 144 -40.93 20.91 -2.95
N GLY A 145 -39.65 20.56 -3.12
CA GLY A 145 -39.16 19.80 -4.27
C GLY A 145 -37.80 19.18 -3.99
N GLU A 146 -37.29 18.41 -4.93
CA GLU A 146 -35.96 17.79 -4.85
C GLU A 146 -34.86 18.82 -5.15
N VAL A 147 -33.73 18.72 -4.45
CA VAL A 147 -32.53 19.52 -4.75
C VAL A 147 -32.12 19.40 -6.22
N GLY A 148 -31.74 20.53 -6.83
CA GLY A 148 -31.34 20.57 -8.24
C GLY A 148 -32.48 20.40 -9.24
N THR A 149 -33.75 20.40 -8.81
CA THR A 149 -34.93 20.29 -9.69
C THR A 149 -35.80 21.54 -9.64
N ALA A 150 -36.52 21.80 -10.74
CA ALA A 150 -37.54 22.84 -10.78
C ALA A 150 -38.72 22.47 -9.89
N LEU A 151 -39.25 23.45 -9.16
CA LEU A 151 -40.56 23.31 -8.53
C LEU A 151 -41.61 22.97 -9.58
N ALA A 152 -42.53 22.07 -9.25
CA ALA A 152 -43.57 21.60 -10.17
C ALA A 152 -44.43 22.76 -10.71
N ASP A 153 -44.79 23.69 -9.83
CA ASP A 153 -45.48 24.92 -10.18
C ASP A 153 -44.53 26.12 -10.09
N PRO A 154 -44.52 27.04 -11.07
CA PRO A 154 -43.75 28.26 -11.00
C PRO A 154 -44.27 29.18 -9.89
N VAL A 155 -43.38 29.99 -9.33
CA VAL A 155 -43.78 31.02 -8.37
C VAL A 155 -44.51 32.13 -9.10
N ALA A 156 -45.71 32.47 -8.63
CA ALA A 156 -46.59 33.43 -9.28
C ALA A 156 -47.06 34.50 -8.28
N VAL A 157 -46.98 35.78 -8.67
CA VAL A 157 -47.53 36.90 -7.91
C VAL A 157 -48.41 37.78 -8.78
N ALA A 158 -49.51 38.28 -8.23
CA ALA A 158 -50.37 39.26 -8.88
C ALA A 158 -50.05 40.67 -8.37
N VAL A 159 -49.96 41.61 -9.32
CA VAL A 159 -49.75 43.03 -9.09
C VAL A 159 -51.06 43.77 -9.37
N ARG A 160 -51.58 44.48 -8.37
CA ARG A 160 -52.82 45.26 -8.48
C ARG A 160 -52.61 46.71 -8.10
N ASP A 161 -53.41 47.60 -8.71
CA ASP A 161 -53.48 49.02 -8.31
C ASP A 161 -54.38 49.21 -7.06
N ALA A 162 -54.55 50.46 -6.61
CA ALA A 162 -55.32 50.78 -5.40
C ALA A 162 -56.82 50.45 -5.51
N PHE A 163 -57.33 50.25 -6.73
CA PHE A 163 -58.72 49.88 -7.01
C PHE A 163 -58.88 48.38 -7.27
N GLY A 164 -57.79 47.59 -7.14
CA GLY A 164 -57.79 46.15 -7.34
C GLY A 164 -57.63 45.73 -8.81
N ASN A 165 -57.40 46.65 -9.75
CA ASN A 165 -57.21 46.30 -11.16
C ASN A 165 -55.84 45.65 -11.40
N PRO A 166 -55.74 44.71 -12.35
CA PRO A 166 -54.45 44.13 -12.73
C PRO A 166 -53.55 45.17 -13.40
N VAL A 167 -52.29 45.25 -12.97
CA VAL A 167 -51.30 46.16 -13.58
C VAL A 167 -50.44 45.38 -14.58
N GLU A 168 -50.89 45.35 -15.84
CA GLU A 168 -50.14 44.77 -16.95
C GLU A 168 -48.79 45.47 -17.14
N GLY A 169 -47.73 44.70 -17.39
CA GLY A 169 -46.39 45.21 -17.66
C GLY A 169 -45.60 45.66 -16.43
N ALA A 170 -46.20 45.60 -15.23
CA ALA A 170 -45.47 45.85 -13.98
C ALA A 170 -44.29 44.87 -13.86
N ARG A 171 -43.07 45.40 -13.70
CA ARG A 171 -41.84 44.59 -13.62
C ARG A 171 -41.60 44.13 -12.19
N VAL A 172 -41.87 42.86 -11.91
CA VAL A 172 -41.60 42.22 -10.63
C VAL A 172 -40.19 41.65 -10.63
N LEU A 173 -39.41 41.95 -9.60
CA LEU A 173 -38.08 41.39 -9.40
C LEU A 173 -38.15 40.18 -8.47
N PHE A 174 -37.63 39.05 -8.92
CA PHE A 174 -37.49 37.82 -8.16
C PHE A 174 -36.01 37.59 -7.86
N GLU A 175 -35.65 37.36 -6.59
CA GLU A 175 -34.27 37.16 -6.12
C GLU A 175 -34.17 35.92 -5.25
N ALA A 176 -33.38 34.94 -5.69
CA ALA A 176 -33.16 33.69 -4.97
C ALA A 176 -32.00 33.80 -3.98
N TYR A 177 -32.22 33.32 -2.75
CA TYR A 177 -31.26 33.30 -1.65
C TYR A 177 -31.14 31.90 -1.07
N ASP A 178 -30.00 31.62 -0.43
CA ASP A 178 -29.66 30.33 0.18
C ASP A 178 -29.65 29.14 -0.79
N GLY A 179 -29.62 29.42 -2.09
CA GLY A 179 -29.57 28.44 -3.17
C GLY A 179 -30.61 28.70 -4.25
N GLY A 180 -30.55 27.86 -5.29
CA GLY A 180 -31.50 27.87 -6.38
C GLY A 180 -31.21 28.89 -7.48
N ARG A 181 -31.86 28.68 -8.62
CA ARG A 181 -31.72 29.48 -9.83
C ARG A 181 -33.08 29.70 -10.47
N LEU A 182 -33.22 30.84 -11.12
CA LEU A 182 -34.45 31.34 -11.68
C LEU A 182 -34.41 31.27 -13.21
N GLY A 183 -35.61 31.25 -13.80
CA GLY A 183 -35.79 31.30 -15.24
C GLY A 183 -35.74 29.92 -15.91
N PRO A 184 -36.05 29.86 -17.22
CA PRO A 184 -36.17 28.60 -17.95
C PRO A 184 -34.86 27.84 -18.08
N ALA A 185 -33.73 28.54 -18.10
CA ALA A 185 -32.38 27.95 -18.14
C ALA A 185 -31.79 27.69 -16.74
N ALA A 186 -32.48 28.08 -15.66
CA ALA A 186 -32.02 27.94 -14.29
C ALA A 186 -30.58 28.45 -14.06
N SER A 187 -30.24 29.62 -14.62
CA SER A 187 -28.91 30.25 -14.49
C SER A 187 -28.87 31.44 -13.55
N ASP A 188 -30.01 32.10 -13.35
CA ASP A 188 -30.02 33.45 -12.80
C ASP A 188 -30.33 33.43 -11.30
N SER A 189 -29.65 34.28 -10.53
CA SER A 189 -29.98 34.50 -9.11
C SER A 189 -31.02 35.60 -8.92
N ALA A 190 -31.26 36.42 -9.95
CA ALA A 190 -32.28 37.46 -9.96
C ALA A 190 -32.86 37.61 -11.37
N VAL A 191 -34.19 37.70 -11.49
CA VAL A 191 -34.89 37.89 -12.77
C VAL A 191 -36.02 38.89 -12.60
N ALA A 192 -36.10 39.88 -13.50
CA ALA A 192 -37.23 40.80 -13.59
C ALA A 192 -38.24 40.31 -14.63
N VAL A 193 -39.46 40.02 -14.21
CA VAL A 193 -40.54 39.52 -15.08
C VAL A 193 -41.66 40.56 -15.15
N ALA A 194 -42.10 40.88 -16.37
CA ALA A 194 -43.26 41.73 -16.57
C ALA A 194 -44.55 40.95 -16.31
N ALA A 195 -45.48 41.55 -15.56
CA ALA A 195 -46.81 41.00 -15.34
C ALA A 195 -47.60 40.91 -16.66
N ASP A 196 -48.32 39.81 -16.85
CA ASP A 196 -49.20 39.59 -18.00
C ASP A 196 -50.45 40.49 -17.97
N VAL A 197 -51.36 40.33 -18.95
CA VAL A 197 -52.63 41.08 -19.03
C VAL A 197 -53.54 40.89 -17.81
N ALA A 198 -53.37 39.80 -17.05
CA ALA A 198 -54.07 39.55 -15.81
C ALA A 198 -53.32 40.12 -14.58
N GLY A 199 -52.23 40.85 -14.81
CA GLY A 199 -51.40 41.42 -13.76
C GLY A 199 -50.54 40.38 -13.04
N VAL A 200 -50.32 39.19 -13.61
CA VAL A 200 -49.56 38.11 -12.96
C VAL A 200 -48.17 37.99 -13.54
N ALA A 201 -47.15 38.04 -12.68
CA ALA A 201 -45.78 37.70 -13.02
C ALA A 201 -45.44 36.29 -12.51
N ARG A 202 -44.77 35.47 -13.33
CA ARG A 202 -44.39 34.09 -13.00
C ARG A 202 -42.92 33.84 -13.25
N VAL A 203 -42.27 33.09 -12.36
CA VAL A 203 -40.88 32.64 -12.54
C VAL A 203 -40.75 31.16 -12.22
N ALA A 204 -40.07 30.41 -13.10
CA ALA A 204 -39.63 29.06 -12.77
C ALA A 204 -38.49 29.14 -11.76
N TRP A 205 -38.56 28.34 -10.69
CA TRP A 205 -37.55 28.29 -9.65
C TRP A 205 -37.01 26.86 -9.52
N THR A 206 -35.73 26.70 -9.82
CA THR A 206 -34.97 25.46 -9.62
C THR A 206 -34.26 25.52 -8.29
N LEU A 207 -34.49 24.54 -7.41
CA LEU A 207 -33.87 24.50 -6.09
C LEU A 207 -32.38 24.19 -6.21
N GLY A 208 -31.57 24.77 -5.34
CA GLY A 208 -30.14 24.55 -5.26
C GLY A 208 -29.76 23.15 -4.75
N PRO A 209 -28.46 22.83 -4.71
CA PRO A 209 -27.96 21.48 -4.38
C PRO A 209 -28.01 21.13 -2.89
N ARG A 210 -28.32 22.09 -2.00
CA ARG A 210 -28.36 21.86 -0.54
C ARG A 210 -29.79 21.60 -0.09
N ARG A 211 -30.00 20.51 0.66
CA ARG A 211 -31.28 20.23 1.33
C ARG A 211 -31.60 21.31 2.38
N GLY A 212 -32.87 21.47 2.68
CA GLY A 212 -33.36 22.41 3.69
C GLY A 212 -34.06 23.63 3.09
N ARG A 213 -34.12 24.72 3.87
CA ARG A 213 -34.84 25.94 3.49
C ARG A 213 -34.05 26.71 2.44
N GLN A 214 -34.72 27.11 1.36
CA GLN A 214 -34.22 28.06 0.36
C GLN A 214 -35.23 29.19 0.21
N ARG A 215 -34.76 30.41 -0.06
CA ARG A 215 -35.61 31.61 -0.03
C ARG A 215 -35.70 32.26 -1.40
N LEU A 216 -36.88 32.81 -1.69
CA LEU A 216 -37.12 33.65 -2.85
C LEU A 216 -37.79 34.93 -2.37
N VAL A 217 -37.14 36.07 -2.59
CA VAL A 217 -37.72 37.38 -2.33
C VAL A 217 -38.29 37.92 -3.63
N VAL A 218 -39.54 38.35 -3.56
CA VAL A 218 -40.26 38.96 -4.67
C VAL A 218 -40.54 40.41 -4.31
N SER A 219 -40.02 41.33 -5.09
CA SER A 219 -40.15 42.77 -4.85
C SER A 219 -40.67 43.49 -6.08
N LEU A 220 -41.30 44.64 -5.86
CA LEU A 220 -41.72 45.53 -6.93
C LEU A 220 -40.89 46.83 -6.88
N PRO A 221 -39.87 46.98 -7.76
CA PRO A 221 -38.99 48.14 -7.77
C PRO A 221 -39.76 49.47 -7.85
N GLY A 222 -39.28 50.47 -7.10
CA GLY A 222 -39.96 51.76 -6.96
C GLY A 222 -41.09 51.79 -5.94
N THR A 223 -41.33 50.68 -5.20
CA THR A 223 -42.30 50.59 -4.10
C THR A 223 -41.67 49.94 -2.87
N THR A 224 -42.41 49.89 -1.76
CA THR A 224 -42.04 49.12 -0.55
C THR A 224 -42.61 47.69 -0.55
N LEU A 225 -43.32 47.29 -1.61
CA LEU A 225 -44.00 46.00 -1.70
C LEU A 225 -42.97 44.89 -1.92
N ARG A 226 -42.92 43.97 -0.95
CA ARG A 226 -42.09 42.77 -1.01
C ARG A 226 -42.78 41.57 -0.36
N ARG A 227 -42.44 40.37 -0.83
CA ARG A 227 -42.86 39.08 -0.28
C ARG A 227 -41.67 38.14 -0.22
N GLU A 228 -41.60 37.34 0.84
CA GLU A 228 -40.62 36.26 0.97
C GLU A 228 -41.35 34.92 0.87
N ILE A 229 -40.78 34.00 0.12
CA ILE A 229 -41.29 32.65 -0.11
C ILE A 229 -40.18 31.70 0.31
N VAL A 230 -40.51 30.69 1.11
CA VAL A 230 -39.54 29.71 1.61
C VAL A 230 -39.88 28.35 1.03
N ALA A 231 -38.99 27.82 0.18
CA ALA A 231 -39.11 26.46 -0.30
C ALA A 231 -38.37 25.48 0.62
N THR A 232 -38.90 24.27 0.76
CA THR A 232 -38.18 23.14 1.39
C THR A 232 -37.59 22.24 0.32
N ALA A 233 -36.26 22.30 0.16
CA ALA A 233 -35.50 21.41 -0.71
C ALA A 233 -35.26 20.07 -0.01
N ARG A 234 -35.82 19.00 -0.56
CA ARG A 234 -35.62 17.62 -0.11
C ARG A 234 -34.39 17.02 -0.78
N PRO A 235 -33.65 16.13 -0.11
CA PRO A 235 -32.56 15.38 -0.74
C PRO A 235 -33.04 14.63 -1.98
N GLY A 236 -32.12 14.41 -2.92
CA GLY A 236 -32.37 13.58 -4.08
C GLY A 236 -32.38 12.09 -3.79
N ALA A 237 -32.51 11.30 -4.86
CA ALA A 237 -32.44 9.84 -4.75
C ALA A 237 -31.10 9.40 -4.12
N PRO A 238 -31.11 8.37 -3.24
CA PRO A 238 -29.90 7.89 -2.59
C PRO A 238 -28.98 7.17 -3.59
N VAL A 239 -27.69 7.52 -3.57
CA VAL A 239 -26.67 7.03 -4.51
C VAL A 239 -25.54 6.28 -3.82
N THR A 240 -25.22 6.60 -2.56
CA THR A 240 -24.09 5.98 -1.85
C THR A 240 -24.31 5.97 -0.34
N ALA A 241 -23.58 5.10 0.38
CA ALA A 241 -23.46 5.16 1.83
C ALA A 241 -22.00 5.31 2.24
N ILE A 242 -21.71 6.27 3.11
CA ILE A 242 -20.37 6.51 3.66
C ILE A 242 -20.35 6.24 5.17
N PRO A 243 -19.23 5.74 5.73
CA PRO A 243 -19.10 5.61 7.18
C PRO A 243 -18.94 6.98 7.84
N VAL A 244 -19.76 7.26 8.85
CA VAL A 244 -19.67 8.46 9.71
C VAL A 244 -19.03 8.11 11.06
N ALA A 245 -19.25 6.89 11.55
CA ALA A 245 -18.59 6.36 12.73
C ALA A 245 -18.34 4.85 12.58
N GLY A 246 -17.32 4.36 13.28
CA GLY A 246 -17.02 2.93 13.34
C GLY A 246 -16.51 2.29 12.03
N GLY A 247 -16.10 3.07 11.03
CA GLY A 247 -15.41 2.55 9.84
C GLY A 247 -13.93 2.21 10.10
N ASN A 248 -13.36 1.29 9.33
CA ASN A 248 -11.92 0.93 9.34
C ASN A 248 -11.36 0.53 10.70
N GLN A 249 -12.19 -0.08 11.55
CA GLN A 249 -11.78 -0.54 12.87
C GLN A 249 -11.08 -1.90 12.80
N SER A 250 -10.47 -2.30 13.91
CA SER A 250 -9.95 -3.65 14.09
C SER A 250 -10.40 -4.25 15.42
N ALA A 251 -10.63 -5.55 15.44
CA ALA A 251 -10.92 -6.32 16.65
C ALA A 251 -10.34 -7.74 16.49
N THR A 252 -10.29 -8.50 17.59
CA THR A 252 -9.94 -9.93 17.52
C THR A 252 -11.03 -10.69 16.76
N VAL A 253 -10.65 -11.71 15.98
CA VAL A 253 -11.59 -12.64 15.33
C VAL A 253 -12.67 -13.12 16.30
N GLY A 254 -13.92 -13.19 15.82
CA GLY A 254 -15.08 -13.60 16.63
C GLY A 254 -15.58 -12.56 17.64
N THR A 255 -15.00 -11.35 17.70
CA THR A 255 -15.42 -10.30 18.65
C THR A 255 -15.99 -9.07 17.94
N ALA A 256 -16.79 -8.29 18.67
CA ALA A 256 -17.38 -7.04 18.20
C ALA A 256 -16.33 -5.94 18.04
N LEU A 257 -16.48 -5.13 17.00
CA LEU A 257 -15.73 -3.88 16.85
C LEU A 257 -15.92 -2.97 18.09
N PRO A 258 -14.89 -2.20 18.49
CA PRO A 258 -14.94 -1.33 19.67
C PRO A 258 -16.03 -0.26 19.63
N GLU A 259 -16.33 0.28 18.45
CA GLU A 259 -17.39 1.26 18.24
C GLU A 259 -18.47 0.71 17.29
N PRO A 260 -19.75 1.08 17.47
CA PRO A 260 -20.81 0.72 16.54
C PRO A 260 -20.58 1.38 15.17
N VAL A 261 -21.04 0.70 14.11
CA VAL A 261 -20.99 1.25 12.76
C VAL A 261 -22.13 2.24 12.58
N VAL A 262 -21.85 3.42 12.03
CA VAL A 262 -22.88 4.39 11.61
C VAL A 262 -22.54 4.84 10.20
N ILE A 263 -23.49 4.71 9.28
CA ILE A 263 -23.37 5.20 7.90
C ILE A 263 -24.28 6.39 7.68
N GLU A 264 -23.95 7.22 6.70
CA GLU A 264 -24.83 8.23 6.13
C GLU A 264 -25.08 7.93 4.66
N VAL A 265 -26.35 7.76 4.30
CA VAL A 265 -26.79 7.57 2.93
C VAL A 265 -26.94 8.92 2.27
N GLN A 266 -26.24 9.17 1.17
CA GLN A 266 -26.20 10.46 0.49
C GLN A 266 -26.75 10.39 -0.93
N ASP A 267 -27.35 11.50 -1.37
CA ASP A 267 -27.69 11.75 -2.77
C ASP A 267 -26.45 12.17 -3.60
N ARG A 268 -26.64 12.41 -4.90
CA ARG A 268 -25.57 12.84 -5.82
C ARG A 268 -24.89 14.18 -5.47
N PHE A 269 -25.49 14.97 -4.57
CA PHE A 269 -24.98 16.26 -4.11
C PHE A 269 -24.38 16.19 -2.70
N GLY A 270 -24.31 14.99 -2.10
CA GLY A 270 -23.79 14.78 -0.75
C GLY A 270 -24.79 15.10 0.36
N ASN A 271 -26.08 15.28 0.06
CA ASN A 271 -27.09 15.45 1.10
C ASN A 271 -27.50 14.09 1.64
N GLY A 272 -27.41 13.89 2.95
CA GLY A 272 -28.02 12.74 3.63
C GLY A 272 -29.53 12.61 3.34
N VAL A 273 -29.98 11.39 3.05
CA VAL A 273 -31.33 11.05 2.58
C VAL A 273 -32.09 10.32 3.71
N PRO A 274 -33.14 10.91 4.29
CA PRO A 274 -33.93 10.28 5.36
C PRO A 274 -34.91 9.22 4.83
N GLY A 275 -35.28 8.25 5.67
CA GLY A 275 -36.30 7.24 5.36
C GLY A 275 -35.86 6.12 4.41
N VAL A 276 -34.57 5.99 4.12
CA VAL A 276 -34.02 4.94 3.25
C VAL A 276 -33.88 3.64 4.05
N ALA A 277 -34.47 2.55 3.56
CA ALA A 277 -34.25 1.21 4.11
C ALA A 277 -32.87 0.67 3.65
N VAL A 278 -32.04 0.29 4.61
CA VAL A 278 -30.67 -0.18 4.41
C VAL A 278 -30.49 -1.57 5.00
N ARG A 279 -29.96 -2.50 4.20
CA ARG A 279 -29.57 -3.85 4.59
C ARG A 279 -28.06 -3.92 4.80
N PHE A 280 -27.65 -4.52 5.91
CA PHE A 280 -26.27 -4.77 6.30
C PHE A 280 -25.99 -6.28 6.24
N VAL A 281 -25.02 -6.67 5.41
CA VAL A 281 -24.66 -8.08 5.19
C VAL A 281 -23.16 -8.25 5.49
N PRO A 282 -22.80 -8.72 6.69
CA PRO A 282 -21.42 -9.04 7.01
C PRO A 282 -20.95 -10.27 6.21
N ALA A 283 -19.72 -10.23 5.72
CA ALA A 283 -19.06 -11.38 5.08
C ALA A 283 -18.36 -12.28 6.11
N ALA A 284 -17.77 -13.39 5.62
CA ALA A 284 -16.85 -14.25 6.36
C ALA A 284 -17.36 -14.73 7.75
N GLY A 285 -18.67 -14.94 7.87
CA GLY A 285 -19.31 -15.43 9.10
C GLY A 285 -19.44 -14.39 10.22
N GLY A 286 -19.20 -13.10 9.92
CA GLY A 286 -19.48 -12.02 10.85
C GLY A 286 -20.98 -11.81 11.10
N ALA A 287 -21.31 -11.01 12.11
CA ALA A 287 -22.69 -10.70 12.50
C ALA A 287 -22.84 -9.22 12.86
N VAL A 288 -24.05 -8.70 12.70
CA VAL A 288 -24.43 -7.37 13.17
C VAL A 288 -25.64 -7.47 14.09
N GLU A 289 -25.81 -6.52 15.01
CA GLU A 289 -26.98 -6.52 15.91
C GLU A 289 -28.30 -6.38 15.15
N ARG A 290 -28.29 -5.60 14.05
CA ARG A 290 -29.45 -5.39 13.18
C ARG A 290 -29.04 -5.51 11.72
N ALA A 291 -29.64 -6.46 11.02
CA ALA A 291 -29.41 -6.63 9.58
C ALA A 291 -30.10 -5.54 8.75
N ASP A 292 -31.15 -4.90 9.27
CA ASP A 292 -31.90 -3.85 8.58
C ASP A 292 -32.02 -2.61 9.48
N ALA A 293 -31.87 -1.42 8.89
CA ALA A 293 -32.15 -0.15 9.55
C ALA A 293 -32.69 0.89 8.55
N VAL A 294 -33.38 1.91 9.05
CA VAL A 294 -33.91 3.03 8.25
C VAL A 294 -33.14 4.29 8.60
N THR A 295 -32.82 5.12 7.60
CA THR A 295 -32.09 6.36 7.85
C THR A 295 -32.91 7.41 8.60
N ASP A 296 -32.30 8.07 9.57
CA ASP A 296 -32.89 9.16 10.36
C ASP A 296 -33.00 10.49 9.56
N SER A 297 -33.42 11.58 10.22
CA SER A 297 -33.56 12.91 9.61
C SER A 297 -32.26 13.50 9.04
N LEU A 298 -31.09 12.99 9.46
CA LEU A 298 -29.79 13.39 8.94
C LEU A 298 -29.32 12.49 7.79
N GLY A 299 -30.03 11.39 7.51
CA GLY A 299 -29.65 10.38 6.53
C GLY A 299 -28.81 9.25 7.12
N ARG A 300 -28.78 9.08 8.45
CA ARG A 300 -27.91 8.12 9.12
C ARG A 300 -28.62 6.84 9.52
N ALA A 301 -27.95 5.70 9.36
CA ALA A 301 -28.42 4.40 9.80
C ALA A 301 -27.29 3.62 10.49
N SER A 302 -27.63 2.72 11.41
CA SER A 302 -26.67 1.91 12.15
C SER A 302 -27.15 0.46 12.29
N PRO A 303 -26.29 -0.53 11.99
CA PRO A 303 -26.55 -1.92 12.31
C PRO A 303 -26.18 -2.29 13.76
N GLY A 304 -25.80 -1.30 14.59
CA GLY A 304 -25.20 -1.52 15.91
C GLY A 304 -23.73 -1.91 15.81
N ARG A 305 -23.26 -2.75 16.74
CA ARG A 305 -21.91 -3.33 16.67
C ARG A 305 -21.82 -4.39 15.59
N TRP A 306 -20.67 -4.43 14.92
CA TRP A 306 -20.31 -5.46 13.95
C TRP A 306 -19.33 -6.44 14.61
N THR A 307 -19.75 -7.69 14.78
CA THR A 307 -18.93 -8.82 15.19
C THR A 307 -18.20 -9.40 13.99
N LEU A 308 -16.87 -9.42 14.05
CA LEU A 308 -16.03 -9.98 12.99
C LEU A 308 -16.11 -11.51 12.99
N GLY A 309 -15.95 -12.13 11.81
CA GLY A 309 -15.88 -13.57 11.70
C GLY A 309 -14.62 -14.18 12.33
N THR A 310 -14.46 -15.50 12.19
CA THR A 310 -13.35 -16.26 12.79
C THR A 310 -12.07 -16.29 11.95
N THR A 311 -12.10 -15.75 10.73
CA THR A 311 -10.92 -15.66 9.85
C THR A 311 -10.22 -14.32 10.01
N ALA A 312 -8.94 -14.35 10.33
CA ALA A 312 -8.11 -13.15 10.45
C ALA A 312 -7.84 -12.50 9.07
N GLY A 313 -7.69 -11.18 9.06
CA GLY A 313 -7.51 -10.37 7.85
C GLY A 313 -8.62 -9.35 7.64
N VAL A 314 -8.71 -8.81 6.42
CA VAL A 314 -9.74 -7.83 6.07
C VAL A 314 -11.08 -8.54 5.93
N GLN A 315 -12.09 -8.04 6.65
CA GLN A 315 -13.48 -8.46 6.55
C GLN A 315 -14.32 -7.33 5.98
N THR A 316 -15.42 -7.68 5.33
CA THR A 316 -16.31 -6.72 4.64
C THR A 316 -17.72 -6.74 5.22
N LEU A 317 -18.34 -5.57 5.20
CA LEU A 317 -19.75 -5.37 5.51
C LEU A 317 -20.40 -4.69 4.30
N LEU A 318 -21.25 -5.43 3.59
CA LEU A 318 -22.01 -4.89 2.48
C LEU A 318 -23.19 -4.08 3.04
N VAL A 319 -23.29 -2.83 2.62
CA VAL A 319 -24.36 -1.88 2.94
C VAL A 319 -25.14 -1.62 1.67
N GLN A 320 -26.40 -2.03 1.60
CA GLN A 320 -27.18 -1.96 0.36
C GLN A 320 -28.60 -1.47 0.58
N SER A 321 -29.15 -0.85 -0.45
CA SER A 321 -30.57 -0.53 -0.59
C SER A 321 -31.07 -1.00 -1.97
N ALA A 322 -32.29 -0.63 -2.34
CA ALA A 322 -32.81 -0.90 -3.69
C ALA A 322 -32.04 -0.17 -4.81
N THR A 323 -31.34 0.93 -4.50
CA THR A 323 -30.74 1.82 -5.52
C THR A 323 -29.22 1.95 -5.44
N PHE A 324 -28.59 1.46 -4.37
CA PHE A 324 -27.13 1.51 -4.22
C PHE A 324 -26.59 0.33 -3.40
N ALA A 325 -25.29 0.08 -3.56
CA ALA A 325 -24.51 -0.80 -2.69
C ALA A 325 -23.15 -0.15 -2.40
N SER A 326 -22.68 -0.30 -1.16
CA SER A 326 -21.39 0.19 -0.69
C SER A 326 -20.78 -0.85 0.25
N THR A 327 -19.45 -0.89 0.36
CA THR A 327 -18.76 -1.87 1.21
C THR A 327 -17.91 -1.14 2.24
N LEU A 328 -18.06 -1.53 3.49
CA LEU A 328 -17.19 -1.13 4.58
C LEU A 328 -16.19 -2.25 4.89
N THR A 329 -15.01 -1.88 5.38
CA THR A 329 -13.97 -2.82 5.77
C THR A 329 -13.62 -2.69 7.24
N ALA A 330 -13.24 -3.82 7.83
CA ALA A 330 -12.61 -3.89 9.14
C ALA A 330 -11.50 -4.95 9.13
N VAL A 331 -10.58 -4.88 10.10
CA VAL A 331 -9.46 -5.82 10.22
C VAL A 331 -9.69 -6.75 11.41
N ALA A 332 -9.90 -8.04 11.14
CA ALA A 332 -9.90 -9.08 12.16
C ALA A 332 -8.47 -9.49 12.48
N ARG A 333 -8.03 -9.27 13.72
CA ARG A 333 -6.73 -9.75 14.22
C ARG A 333 -6.89 -11.19 14.71
N PRO A 334 -5.88 -12.06 14.51
CA PRO A 334 -5.86 -13.39 15.13
C PRO A 334 -6.06 -13.28 16.64
N ASP A 335 -6.64 -14.31 17.23
CA ASP A 335 -6.77 -14.42 18.69
C ASP A 335 -5.42 -14.76 19.33
N ALA A 336 -5.40 -14.82 20.66
CA ALA A 336 -4.24 -15.27 21.41
C ALA A 336 -3.77 -16.65 20.88
N PRO A 337 -2.45 -16.87 20.79
CA PRO A 337 -1.93 -18.13 20.28
C PRO A 337 -2.31 -19.27 21.22
N THR A 338 -2.66 -20.42 20.65
CA THR A 338 -3.08 -21.62 21.39
C THR A 338 -2.39 -22.90 20.93
N GLY A 339 -1.73 -22.89 19.77
CA GLY A 339 -1.03 -24.05 19.24
C GLY A 339 0.29 -23.68 18.57
N LEU A 340 1.29 -24.53 18.78
CA LEU A 340 2.56 -24.56 18.06
C LEU A 340 2.68 -25.93 17.38
N ALA A 341 2.91 -25.95 16.08
CA ALA A 341 3.03 -27.19 15.30
C ALA A 341 4.18 -27.12 14.30
N PRO A 342 4.80 -28.27 13.94
CA PRO A 342 5.73 -28.30 12.82
C PRO A 342 4.99 -27.99 11.51
N GLU A 343 5.59 -27.15 10.66
CA GLU A 343 5.08 -26.86 9.30
C GLU A 343 6.01 -27.46 8.24
N ALA A 344 7.33 -27.44 8.44
CA ALA A 344 8.30 -28.02 7.50
C ALA A 344 9.64 -28.38 8.17
N GLY A 345 10.43 -29.24 7.52
CA GLY A 345 11.82 -29.52 7.88
C GLY A 345 12.03 -30.64 8.92
N ASP A 346 11.04 -31.50 9.16
CA ASP A 346 11.17 -32.67 10.05
C ASP A 346 11.52 -33.95 9.25
N GLY A 347 12.20 -34.90 9.90
CA GLY A 347 12.50 -36.23 9.36
C GLY A 347 13.50 -36.25 8.20
N GLN A 348 14.38 -35.25 8.11
CA GLN A 348 15.29 -35.10 6.97
C GLN A 348 16.56 -35.95 7.08
N THR A 349 17.35 -36.02 6.00
CA THR A 349 18.67 -36.64 6.00
C THR A 349 19.67 -35.74 5.28
N ALA A 350 20.89 -35.63 5.81
CA ALA A 350 22.00 -34.97 5.14
C ALA A 350 23.32 -35.59 5.59
N PRO A 351 24.42 -35.47 4.82
CA PRO A 351 25.72 -35.89 5.31
C PRO A 351 26.13 -35.11 6.57
N ALA A 352 26.84 -35.76 7.49
CA ALA A 352 27.37 -35.11 8.69
C ALA A 352 28.18 -33.84 8.32
N GLY A 353 27.97 -32.76 9.07
CA GLY A 353 28.58 -31.44 8.81
C GLY A 353 27.88 -30.57 7.76
N LEU A 354 26.91 -31.09 7.00
CA LEU A 354 26.19 -30.34 5.96
C LEU A 354 24.79 -29.90 6.42
N PRO A 355 24.23 -28.83 5.81
CA PRO A 355 22.85 -28.42 6.07
C PRO A 355 21.83 -29.41 5.53
N VAL A 356 20.74 -29.58 6.27
CA VAL A 356 19.51 -30.16 5.73
C VAL A 356 18.90 -29.21 4.69
N GLU A 357 18.20 -29.77 3.72
CA GLU A 357 17.67 -29.03 2.58
C GLU A 357 16.58 -28.03 2.98
N VAL A 358 15.67 -28.45 3.88
CA VAL A 358 14.53 -27.65 4.34
C VAL A 358 14.78 -27.17 5.75
N ALA A 359 14.77 -25.85 5.95
CA ALA A 359 14.91 -25.28 7.29
C ALA A 359 13.74 -25.71 8.22
N PRO A 360 14.02 -26.16 9.46
CA PRO A 360 12.99 -26.38 10.47
C PRO A 360 12.10 -25.15 10.64
N THR A 361 10.79 -25.33 10.40
CA THR A 361 9.82 -24.24 10.39
C THR A 361 8.59 -24.67 11.18
N VAL A 362 8.18 -23.85 12.14
CA VAL A 362 6.96 -24.02 12.92
C VAL A 362 5.89 -23.06 12.45
N ARG A 363 4.63 -23.37 12.79
CA ARG A 363 3.51 -22.46 12.68
C ARG A 363 2.79 -22.31 14.01
N VAL A 364 2.58 -21.07 14.42
CA VAL A 364 1.80 -20.66 15.58
C VAL A 364 0.40 -20.29 15.14
N ARG A 365 -0.61 -20.88 15.78
CA ARG A 365 -2.02 -20.67 15.46
C ARG A 365 -2.85 -20.31 16.69
N ASP A 366 -3.91 -19.55 16.44
CA ASP A 366 -4.98 -19.31 17.40
C ASP A 366 -6.00 -20.47 17.42
N ARG A 367 -7.01 -20.38 18.30
CA ARG A 367 -8.05 -21.41 18.46
C ARG A 367 -8.93 -21.63 17.21
N PHE A 368 -8.90 -20.69 16.25
CA PHE A 368 -9.64 -20.76 15.00
C PHE A 368 -8.75 -21.18 13.82
N GLY A 369 -7.47 -21.48 14.08
CA GLY A 369 -6.50 -21.92 13.07
C GLY A 369 -5.81 -20.77 12.32
N ASN A 370 -6.05 -19.51 12.69
CA ASN A 370 -5.38 -18.36 12.08
C ASN A 370 -3.92 -18.29 12.51
N GLY A 371 -3.03 -17.88 11.61
CA GLY A 371 -1.63 -17.62 11.94
C GLY A 371 -1.51 -16.41 12.86
N VAL A 372 -0.74 -16.53 13.94
CA VAL A 372 -0.54 -15.43 14.91
C VAL A 372 0.83 -14.78 14.65
N PRO A 373 0.90 -13.52 14.17
CA PRO A 373 2.15 -12.82 13.91
C PRO A 373 2.83 -12.31 15.19
N GLY A 374 4.15 -12.12 15.13
CA GLY A 374 4.95 -11.48 16.18
C GLY A 374 5.23 -12.35 17.40
N VAL A 375 4.93 -13.64 17.36
CA VAL A 375 5.26 -14.60 18.43
C VAL A 375 6.73 -14.97 18.31
N ALA A 376 7.51 -14.77 19.37
CA ALA A 376 8.90 -15.17 19.42
C ALA A 376 9.01 -16.71 19.62
N VAL A 377 9.75 -17.36 18.74
CA VAL A 377 10.08 -18.78 18.78
C VAL A 377 11.58 -18.93 19.01
N THR A 378 11.98 -19.76 19.96
CA THR A 378 13.40 -20.11 20.21
C THR A 378 13.69 -21.49 19.67
N PHE A 379 14.81 -21.63 18.96
CA PHE A 379 15.30 -22.88 18.41
C PHE A 379 16.58 -23.29 19.13
N ARG A 380 16.63 -24.55 19.59
CA ARG A 380 17.81 -25.14 20.24
C ARG A 380 18.18 -26.43 19.53
N ALA A 381 19.36 -26.45 18.92
CA ALA A 381 19.90 -27.64 18.28
C ALA A 381 20.56 -28.55 19.33
N ASP A 382 20.27 -29.84 19.23
CA ASP A 382 20.91 -30.94 19.93
C ASP A 382 21.52 -31.84 18.84
N GLY A 383 22.73 -31.45 18.43
CA GLY A 383 23.39 -31.88 17.20
C GLY A 383 23.42 -30.77 16.14
N GLY A 384 24.63 -30.31 15.79
CA GLY A 384 24.84 -29.29 14.78
C GLY A 384 24.57 -27.85 15.23
N ARG A 385 24.18 -26.98 14.28
CA ARG A 385 23.86 -25.56 14.52
C ARG A 385 22.71 -25.06 13.64
N VAL A 386 21.84 -24.22 14.20
CA VAL A 386 20.84 -23.45 13.44
C VAL A 386 21.35 -22.04 13.15
N ALA A 387 20.96 -21.48 12.00
CA ALA A 387 21.33 -20.12 11.63
C ALA A 387 20.70 -19.06 12.54
N LEU A 388 19.47 -19.32 13.01
CA LEU A 388 18.70 -18.42 13.88
C LEU A 388 18.29 -19.16 15.16
N ALA A 389 18.87 -18.77 16.28
CA ALA A 389 18.44 -19.26 17.60
C ALA A 389 17.07 -18.72 18.03
N THR A 390 16.63 -17.60 17.45
CA THR A 390 15.29 -17.04 17.65
C THR A 390 14.74 -16.49 16.33
N ALA A 391 13.42 -16.61 16.14
CA ALA A 391 12.69 -15.97 15.05
C ALA A 391 11.31 -15.50 15.53
N THR A 392 10.74 -14.50 14.85
CA THR A 392 9.37 -14.04 15.13
C THR A 392 8.44 -14.51 14.01
N THR A 393 7.21 -14.85 14.36
CA THR A 393 6.24 -15.34 13.38
C THR A 393 5.78 -14.26 12.40
N ASP A 394 5.64 -14.64 11.13
CA ASP A 394 5.09 -13.77 10.07
C ASP A 394 3.55 -13.65 10.13
N ALA A 395 2.95 -12.96 9.15
CA ALA A 395 1.50 -12.79 9.05
C ALA A 395 0.71 -14.10 8.93
N GLN A 396 1.34 -15.19 8.51
CA GLN A 396 0.77 -16.53 8.41
C GLN A 396 1.08 -17.38 9.66
N GLY A 397 1.76 -16.81 10.65
CA GLY A 397 2.13 -17.45 11.90
C GLY A 397 3.39 -18.30 11.80
N ARG A 398 4.23 -18.17 10.76
CA ARG A 398 5.39 -19.04 10.54
C ARG A 398 6.68 -18.45 11.10
N ALA A 399 7.49 -19.28 11.74
CA ALA A 399 8.84 -18.94 12.18
C ALA A 399 9.81 -20.07 11.80
N SER A 400 10.99 -19.71 11.27
CA SER A 400 12.00 -20.66 10.79
C SER A 400 13.32 -20.50 11.55
N ALA A 401 13.98 -21.62 11.81
CA ALA A 401 15.34 -21.65 12.39
C ALA A 401 16.43 -21.18 11.40
N GLY A 402 16.06 -20.92 10.14
CA GLY A 402 17.01 -20.77 9.04
C GLY A 402 17.74 -22.10 8.76
N ALA A 403 18.88 -22.04 8.06
CA ALA A 403 19.64 -23.25 7.74
C ALA A 403 20.04 -24.01 9.02
N TRP A 404 19.79 -25.31 9.05
CA TRP A 404 20.25 -26.21 10.11
C TRP A 404 21.36 -27.11 9.56
N SER A 405 22.60 -26.86 9.98
CA SER A 405 23.77 -27.68 9.67
C SER A 405 23.91 -28.80 10.69
N LEU A 406 23.94 -30.06 10.25
CA LEU A 406 24.14 -31.21 11.12
C LEU A 406 25.57 -31.21 11.69
N GLY A 407 25.72 -31.73 12.90
CA GLY A 407 27.00 -31.96 13.54
C GLY A 407 27.80 -33.11 12.88
N PRO A 408 29.06 -33.32 13.30
CA PRO A 408 29.95 -34.33 12.72
C PRO A 408 29.55 -35.77 13.07
N GLU A 409 28.71 -35.98 14.08
CA GLU A 409 28.27 -37.31 14.52
C GLU A 409 27.18 -37.86 13.60
N VAL A 410 27.43 -39.05 13.04
CA VAL A 410 26.44 -39.81 12.27
C VAL A 410 25.34 -40.31 13.21
N GLY A 411 24.08 -40.24 12.76
CA GLY A 411 22.92 -40.61 13.56
C GLY A 411 21.84 -39.53 13.60
N VAL A 412 20.80 -39.75 14.40
CA VAL A 412 19.69 -38.79 14.53
C VAL A 412 20.12 -37.63 15.41
N GLN A 413 19.94 -36.41 14.90
CA GLN A 413 20.10 -35.14 15.60
C GLN A 413 18.76 -34.42 15.66
N SER A 414 18.60 -33.44 16.54
CA SER A 414 17.32 -32.76 16.72
C SER A 414 17.40 -31.24 16.90
N VAL A 415 16.33 -30.55 16.57
CA VAL A 415 16.11 -29.13 16.91
C VAL A 415 14.80 -29.02 17.66
N ILE A 416 14.82 -28.39 18.84
CA ILE A 416 13.62 -28.09 19.62
C ILE A 416 13.23 -26.63 19.35
N ALA A 417 12.00 -26.42 18.91
CA ALA A 417 11.37 -25.11 18.74
C ALA A 417 10.36 -24.88 19.87
N GLU A 418 10.47 -23.76 20.58
CA GLU A 418 9.61 -23.43 21.72
C GLU A 418 9.05 -22.02 21.61
N ALA A 419 7.82 -21.83 22.06
CA ALA A 419 7.18 -20.53 22.18
C ALA A 419 6.53 -20.38 23.56
N PRO A 420 6.57 -19.19 24.19
CA PRO A 420 6.04 -18.99 25.54
C PRO A 420 4.58 -19.42 25.66
N GLY A 421 4.29 -20.34 26.59
CA GLY A 421 2.94 -20.82 26.88
C GLY A 421 2.33 -21.79 25.86
N LEU A 422 3.06 -22.22 24.81
CA LEU A 422 2.55 -23.08 23.74
C LEU A 422 3.19 -24.48 23.68
N GLY A 423 4.15 -24.78 24.58
CA GLY A 423 4.92 -26.02 24.56
C GLY A 423 6.07 -26.00 23.54
N SER A 424 6.54 -27.19 23.16
CA SER A 424 7.67 -27.37 22.26
C SER A 424 7.37 -28.35 21.13
N VAL A 425 8.03 -28.14 19.99
CA VAL A 425 8.02 -29.02 18.82
C VAL A 425 9.45 -29.49 18.59
N ARG A 426 9.64 -30.79 18.38
CA ARG A 426 10.95 -31.36 18.04
C ARG A 426 10.98 -31.70 16.55
N PHE A 427 12.02 -31.23 15.87
CA PHE A 427 12.42 -31.65 14.54
C PHE A 427 13.56 -32.66 14.66
N SER A 428 13.61 -33.61 13.74
CA SER A 428 14.64 -34.63 13.64
C SER A 428 15.29 -34.61 12.27
N ALA A 429 16.58 -34.93 12.21
CA ALA A 429 17.26 -35.23 10.97
C ALA A 429 18.37 -36.26 11.21
N THR A 430 18.62 -37.12 10.22
CA THR A 430 19.66 -38.15 10.31
C THR A 430 20.90 -37.67 9.56
N ALA A 431 22.00 -37.50 10.29
CA ALA A 431 23.33 -37.31 9.73
C ALA A 431 23.82 -38.64 9.17
N THR A 432 24.03 -38.73 7.86
CA THR A 432 24.58 -39.92 7.21
C THR A 432 26.10 -39.82 7.11
N ALA A 433 26.78 -40.97 7.07
CA ALA A 433 28.20 -41.00 6.76
C ALA A 433 28.44 -40.35 5.39
N ARG A 434 29.51 -39.56 5.29
CA ARG A 434 29.93 -38.97 4.03
C ARG A 434 30.65 -40.04 3.23
N THR A 435 30.07 -40.50 2.14
CA THR A 435 30.76 -41.38 1.19
C THR A 435 31.67 -40.50 0.33
N THR A 436 32.97 -40.56 0.60
CA THR A 436 33.98 -40.00 -0.30
C THR A 436 34.26 -41.01 -1.42
N PRO A 437 34.59 -40.56 -2.64
CA PRO A 437 35.22 -41.45 -3.61
C PRO A 437 36.63 -41.89 -3.16
N TYR A 438 37.31 -41.13 -2.28
CA TYR A 438 38.69 -41.43 -1.89
C TYR A 438 38.84 -42.70 -1.02
N ALA A 439 39.35 -43.79 -1.57
CA ALA A 439 39.48 -45.10 -0.93
C ALA A 439 40.88 -45.33 -0.31
N ILE A 440 40.92 -45.61 1.00
CA ILE A 440 42.16 -46.08 1.65
C ILE A 440 41.98 -47.52 2.09
N GLU A 441 42.71 -48.43 1.48
CA GLU A 441 42.74 -49.84 1.82
C GLU A 441 43.85 -50.15 2.82
N LEU A 442 43.55 -51.02 3.80
CA LEU A 442 44.52 -51.50 4.78
C LEU A 442 44.85 -52.98 4.54
N VAL A 443 46.14 -53.30 4.47
CA VAL A 443 46.64 -54.68 4.42
C VAL A 443 47.53 -54.92 5.64
N PHE A 444 47.03 -55.70 6.59
CA PHE A 444 47.80 -56.09 7.77
C PHE A 444 48.77 -57.22 7.44
N LEU A 445 50.07 -56.94 7.51
CA LEU A 445 51.15 -57.92 7.30
C LEU A 445 51.41 -58.77 8.55
N THR A 446 50.91 -58.32 9.70
CA THR A 446 51.04 -58.99 11.00
C THR A 446 49.67 -59.00 11.71
N PRO A 447 49.38 -59.97 12.58
CA PRO A 447 48.11 -60.03 13.29
C PRO A 447 47.85 -58.78 14.15
N ALA A 448 46.65 -58.22 14.05
CA ALA A 448 46.18 -57.10 14.87
C ALA A 448 44.92 -57.50 15.65
N SER A 449 44.76 -56.97 16.86
CA SER A 449 43.55 -57.19 17.68
C SER A 449 42.33 -56.50 17.04
N PRO A 450 41.09 -56.91 17.37
CA PRO A 450 39.89 -56.24 16.89
C PRO A 450 39.80 -54.74 17.26
N SER A 451 40.34 -54.33 18.42
CA SER A 451 40.40 -52.92 18.82
C SER A 451 41.41 -52.14 17.97
N GLN A 452 42.57 -52.71 17.69
CA GLN A 452 43.57 -52.12 16.81
C GLN A 452 43.02 -51.95 15.39
N VAL A 453 42.43 -53.01 14.81
CA VAL A 453 41.81 -52.96 13.49
C VAL A 453 40.73 -51.87 13.41
N ARG A 454 39.95 -51.68 14.49
CA ARG A 454 38.96 -50.60 14.57
C ARG A 454 39.63 -49.22 14.57
N ALA A 455 40.66 -49.01 15.40
CA ALA A 455 41.39 -47.74 15.44
C ALA A 455 41.97 -47.36 14.06
N PHE A 456 42.53 -48.33 13.33
CA PHE A 456 43.00 -48.12 11.96
C PHE A 456 41.89 -47.73 10.99
N ARG A 457 40.75 -48.43 11.04
CA ARG A 457 39.60 -48.12 10.18
C ARG A 457 39.00 -46.75 10.48
N ASP A 458 38.93 -46.37 11.75
CA ASP A 458 38.42 -45.07 12.16
C ASP A 458 39.36 -43.95 11.68
N ALA A 459 40.69 -44.14 11.75
CA ALA A 459 41.66 -43.18 11.23
C ALA A 459 41.61 -43.06 9.71
N VAL A 460 41.43 -44.18 8.99
CA VAL A 460 41.15 -44.18 7.54
C VAL A 460 39.88 -43.40 7.23
N ALA A 461 38.78 -43.70 7.93
CA ALA A 461 37.51 -43.01 7.73
C ALA A 461 37.63 -41.51 7.99
N ARG A 462 38.47 -41.11 8.95
CA ARG A 462 38.75 -39.71 9.25
C ARG A 462 39.49 -39.02 8.09
N TRP A 463 40.51 -39.62 7.50
CA TRP A 463 41.19 -39.07 6.31
C TRP A 463 40.29 -39.05 5.08
N ALA A 464 39.44 -40.07 4.92
CA ALA A 464 38.42 -40.15 3.88
C ALA A 464 37.37 -39.02 3.98
N GLN A 465 37.14 -38.45 5.17
CA GLN A 465 36.30 -37.22 5.31
C GLN A 465 37.02 -35.96 4.83
N VAL A 466 38.36 -35.95 4.89
CA VAL A 466 39.21 -34.82 4.53
C VAL A 466 39.43 -34.78 3.03
N ILE A 467 39.82 -35.91 2.42
CA ILE A 467 40.07 -36.03 0.98
C ILE A 467 38.78 -36.51 0.31
N VAL A 468 38.22 -35.66 -0.54
CA VAL A 468 36.90 -35.84 -1.16
C VAL A 468 36.93 -36.01 -2.67
N GLY A 469 38.11 -35.88 -3.29
CA GLY A 469 38.33 -36.20 -4.70
C GLY A 469 38.87 -37.61 -4.88
N ASP A 470 38.48 -38.21 -6.00
CA ASP A 470 38.94 -39.51 -6.49
C ASP A 470 40.36 -39.41 -7.07
N GLU A 471 41.19 -40.44 -6.92
CA GLU A 471 42.42 -40.60 -7.69
C GLU A 471 42.25 -41.67 -8.78
N PRO A 472 43.09 -41.63 -9.82
CA PRO A 472 43.08 -42.69 -10.81
C PRO A 472 43.47 -44.04 -10.18
N ASP A 473 42.61 -45.03 -10.39
CA ASP A 473 42.84 -46.45 -10.15
C ASP A 473 44.12 -46.95 -10.84
N ILE A 474 44.91 -47.79 -10.16
CA ILE A 474 46.15 -48.36 -10.69
C ILE A 474 46.14 -49.88 -10.62
N ASP A 475 46.32 -50.53 -11.76
CA ASP A 475 46.64 -51.96 -11.82
C ASP A 475 48.11 -52.18 -11.44
N PHE A 476 48.35 -52.44 -10.15
CA PHE A 476 49.68 -52.58 -9.58
C PHE A 476 50.22 -54.00 -9.74
N ASN A 477 51.48 -54.13 -10.15
CA ASN A 477 52.13 -55.42 -10.40
C ASN A 477 53.66 -55.38 -10.16
N ASP A 478 54.07 -55.04 -8.94
CA ASP A 478 55.49 -54.93 -8.54
C ASP A 478 55.66 -55.27 -7.05
N GLN A 479 56.87 -55.14 -6.51
CA GLN A 479 57.12 -55.15 -5.06
C GLN A 479 56.50 -53.92 -4.40
N ALA A 480 55.69 -54.14 -3.37
CA ALA A 480 54.88 -53.08 -2.77
C ALA A 480 55.70 -52.07 -1.98
N CYS A 481 56.67 -52.50 -1.16
CA CYS A 481 57.51 -51.60 -0.36
C CYS A 481 58.83 -52.25 0.09
N GLY A 482 59.99 -51.80 -0.41
CA GLY A 482 61.27 -52.42 -0.05
C GLY A 482 61.46 -53.85 -0.59
N ALA A 483 62.62 -54.46 -0.33
CA ALA A 483 62.94 -55.81 -0.81
C ALA A 483 62.31 -56.92 0.06
N ASP A 484 61.83 -56.57 1.24
CA ASP A 484 61.27 -57.45 2.27
C ASP A 484 59.75 -57.68 2.13
N THR A 485 59.09 -56.99 1.20
CA THR A 485 57.66 -57.21 0.91
C THR A 485 57.45 -58.13 -0.29
N GLU A 486 56.38 -58.92 -0.21
CA GLU A 486 55.94 -59.76 -1.32
C GLU A 486 55.52 -58.92 -2.53
N ARG A 487 55.59 -59.55 -3.71
CA ARG A 487 55.10 -58.96 -4.95
C ARG A 487 53.58 -58.88 -4.89
N LEU A 488 53.04 -57.69 -5.13
CA LEU A 488 51.61 -57.43 -5.08
C LEU A 488 51.07 -57.29 -6.52
N THR A 489 50.02 -58.05 -6.84
CA THR A 489 49.33 -57.98 -8.13
C THR A 489 47.84 -57.74 -7.91
N ARG A 490 47.41 -56.47 -8.00
CA ARG A 490 46.00 -56.08 -7.78
C ARG A 490 45.70 -54.70 -8.32
N ARG A 491 44.42 -54.41 -8.50
CA ARG A 491 43.92 -53.04 -8.66
C ARG A 491 43.95 -52.33 -7.31
N ILE A 492 44.48 -51.11 -7.29
CA ILE A 492 44.53 -50.20 -6.15
C ILE A 492 43.67 -49.00 -6.50
N ASP A 493 42.59 -48.84 -5.73
CA ASP A 493 41.74 -47.65 -5.71
C ASP A 493 42.34 -46.67 -4.70
N ASP A 494 42.77 -45.51 -5.18
CA ASP A 494 43.51 -44.43 -4.52
C ASP A 494 44.75 -44.77 -3.69
N LEU A 495 44.63 -45.37 -2.50
CA LEU A 495 45.74 -45.62 -1.59
C LEU A 495 45.64 -46.98 -0.89
N LEU A 496 46.71 -47.77 -0.98
CA LEU A 496 46.87 -48.99 -0.20
C LEU A 496 47.94 -48.79 0.88
N ILE A 497 47.63 -49.09 2.14
CA ILE A 497 48.57 -48.98 3.25
C ILE A 497 48.87 -50.37 3.82
N LEU A 498 50.16 -50.72 3.83
CA LEU A 498 50.69 -51.90 4.48
C LEU A 498 50.90 -51.62 5.98
N VAL A 499 50.31 -52.43 6.85
CA VAL A 499 50.34 -52.25 8.30
C VAL A 499 51.15 -53.36 8.95
N GLU A 500 52.13 -52.98 9.75
CA GLU A 500 53.01 -53.91 10.44
C GLU A 500 53.15 -53.54 11.93
N LEU A 501 52.81 -54.48 12.81
CA LEU A 501 52.93 -54.39 14.25
C LEU A 501 54.11 -55.28 14.64
N VAL A 502 55.28 -54.68 14.84
CA VAL A 502 56.55 -55.39 15.08
C VAL A 502 57.37 -54.74 16.19
N PRO A 503 58.31 -55.47 16.83
CA PRO A 503 59.27 -54.84 17.73
C PRO A 503 60.16 -53.85 16.96
N ILE A 504 60.34 -52.63 17.47
CA ILE A 504 61.21 -51.61 16.87
C ILE A 504 62.41 -51.33 17.78
N ASP A 505 62.18 -50.72 18.94
CA ASP A 505 63.26 -50.35 19.87
C ASP A 505 62.88 -50.46 21.35
N GLY A 506 61.68 -50.95 21.65
CA GLY A 506 61.19 -51.18 23.02
C GLY A 506 60.39 -49.98 23.55
N PRO A 507 59.94 -50.03 24.81
CA PRO A 507 58.93 -49.08 25.29
C PRO A 507 59.39 -47.61 25.26
N GLY A 508 58.60 -46.76 24.63
CA GLY A 508 58.60 -45.32 24.82
C GLY A 508 59.61 -44.52 24.01
N ALA A 509 60.24 -45.14 23.00
CA ALA A 509 61.10 -44.45 22.05
C ALA A 509 60.38 -44.20 20.71
N VAL A 510 60.37 -45.15 19.77
CA VAL A 510 59.65 -45.03 18.49
C VAL A 510 58.24 -45.57 18.62
N LEU A 511 57.21 -44.71 18.62
CA LEU A 511 55.80 -45.15 18.69
C LEU A 511 55.30 -45.71 17.36
N GLY A 512 55.77 -45.13 16.27
CA GLY A 512 55.35 -45.42 14.90
C GLY A 512 56.34 -44.88 13.88
N SER A 513 56.21 -45.36 12.66
CA SER A 513 56.89 -44.80 11.49
C SER A 513 56.07 -45.10 10.25
N ALA A 514 55.89 -44.11 9.39
CA ALA A 514 55.16 -44.29 8.16
C ALA A 514 55.72 -43.45 7.01
N GLY A 515 55.42 -43.90 5.80
CA GLY A 515 55.75 -43.14 4.60
C GLY A 515 55.28 -43.80 3.32
N ALA A 516 55.27 -43.01 2.26
CA ALA A 516 54.97 -43.49 0.92
C ALA A 516 56.04 -44.47 0.43
N CYS A 517 55.61 -45.54 -0.23
CA CYS A 517 56.45 -46.49 -0.95
C CYS A 517 56.40 -46.23 -2.45
N TRP A 518 55.19 -45.96 -2.97
CA TRP A 518 54.94 -45.64 -4.37
C TRP A 518 54.10 -44.37 -4.50
N ILE A 519 54.41 -43.55 -5.48
CA ILE A 519 53.69 -42.31 -5.80
C ILE A 519 53.30 -42.24 -7.28
N ARG A 520 52.20 -41.54 -7.56
CA ARG A 520 51.74 -41.19 -8.90
C ARG A 520 52.64 -40.12 -9.49
N THR A 521 52.90 -40.16 -10.79
CA THR A 521 53.44 -39.02 -11.53
C THR A 521 52.46 -38.61 -12.62
N PRO A 522 52.22 -37.30 -12.82
CA PRO A 522 52.94 -36.17 -12.23
C PRO A 522 52.41 -35.62 -10.89
N SER A 523 51.33 -36.17 -10.30
CA SER A 523 50.70 -35.59 -9.10
C SER A 523 51.48 -35.77 -7.79
N TYR A 524 52.39 -36.74 -7.72
CA TYR A 524 53.10 -37.16 -6.50
C TYR A 524 52.20 -37.71 -5.39
N HIS A 525 50.91 -37.95 -5.64
CA HIS A 525 50.01 -38.57 -4.66
C HIS A 525 50.36 -40.04 -4.41
N SER A 526 50.24 -40.51 -3.18
CA SER A 526 50.68 -41.84 -2.77
C SER A 526 49.75 -42.94 -3.31
N ILE A 527 50.35 -44.01 -3.84
CA ILE A 527 49.67 -45.22 -4.32
C ILE A 527 49.74 -46.31 -3.24
N ILE A 528 50.95 -46.51 -2.70
CA ILE A 528 51.21 -47.48 -1.63
C ILE A 528 51.99 -46.78 -0.53
N GLY A 529 51.52 -46.91 0.70
CA GLY A 529 52.26 -46.53 1.92
C GLY A 529 52.55 -47.74 2.79
N ARG A 530 53.50 -47.60 3.71
CA ARG A 530 53.74 -48.58 4.77
C ARG A 530 53.86 -47.86 6.10
N MET A 531 53.24 -48.44 7.12
CA MET A 531 53.34 -47.98 8.51
C MET A 531 53.72 -49.13 9.44
N ARG A 532 54.63 -48.85 10.37
CA ARG A 532 55.16 -49.78 11.36
C ARG A 532 54.94 -49.22 12.76
N PHE A 533 54.40 -50.01 13.67
CA PHE A 533 54.18 -49.62 15.07
C PHE A 533 54.93 -50.55 16.02
N ASP A 534 55.55 -49.99 17.06
CA ASP A 534 56.22 -50.80 18.08
C ASP A 534 55.21 -51.52 18.97
N VAL A 535 55.22 -52.86 18.89
CA VAL A 535 54.36 -53.72 19.74
C VAL A 535 54.58 -53.50 21.23
N ALA A 536 55.74 -52.99 21.64
CA ALA A 536 56.04 -52.66 23.03
C ALA A 536 55.20 -51.48 23.57
N ASP A 537 54.68 -50.62 22.68
CA ASP A 537 53.93 -49.41 23.05
C ASP A 537 52.42 -49.51 22.76
N LEU A 538 51.98 -50.47 21.94
CA LEU A 538 50.59 -50.64 21.53
C LEU A 538 49.60 -50.72 22.70
N GLU A 539 49.87 -51.55 23.71
CA GLU A 539 48.97 -51.72 24.85
C GLU A 539 48.80 -50.40 25.63
N THR A 540 49.91 -49.66 25.82
CA THR A 540 49.88 -48.38 26.53
C THR A 540 49.13 -47.32 25.72
N MET A 541 49.28 -47.30 24.39
CA MET A 541 48.55 -46.40 23.50
C MET A 541 47.05 -46.71 23.46
N GLU A 542 46.65 -47.99 23.48
CA GLU A 542 45.24 -48.39 23.54
C GLU A 542 44.58 -47.98 24.85
N GLN A 543 45.22 -48.27 25.99
CA GLN A 543 44.67 -47.95 27.32
C GLN A 543 44.54 -46.45 27.56
N ARG A 544 45.41 -45.64 26.96
CA ARG A 544 45.41 -44.17 27.10
C ARG A 544 44.60 -43.46 26.00
N GLY A 545 44.01 -44.22 25.07
CA GLY A 545 43.22 -43.67 23.96
C GLY A 545 44.04 -42.98 22.86
N GLY A 546 45.37 -43.12 22.87
CA GLY A 546 46.26 -42.44 21.92
C GLY A 546 46.50 -43.18 20.60
N LEU A 547 46.20 -44.48 20.54
CA LEU A 547 46.46 -45.30 19.35
C LEU A 547 45.81 -44.72 18.09
N TYR A 548 44.55 -44.28 18.17
CA TYR A 548 43.83 -43.69 17.03
C TYR A 548 44.51 -42.43 16.49
N GLU A 549 44.94 -41.51 17.37
CA GLU A 549 45.54 -40.24 16.97
C GLU A 549 46.93 -40.44 16.38
N VAL A 550 47.72 -41.37 16.92
CA VAL A 550 49.03 -41.73 16.31
C VAL A 550 48.81 -42.38 14.95
N ILE A 551 47.86 -43.30 14.78
CA ILE A 551 47.55 -43.85 13.45
C ILE A 551 47.13 -42.74 12.47
N LEU A 552 46.29 -41.82 12.93
CA LEU A 552 45.85 -40.70 12.10
C LEU A 552 47.04 -39.83 11.65
N HIS A 553 47.98 -39.57 12.56
CA HIS A 553 49.24 -38.86 12.27
C HIS A 553 50.07 -39.56 11.20
N GLU A 554 50.33 -40.87 11.38
CA GLU A 554 51.16 -41.68 10.47
C GLU A 554 50.59 -41.75 9.04
N ILE A 555 49.26 -41.83 8.91
CA ILE A 555 48.62 -41.77 7.59
C ILE A 555 48.86 -40.40 6.93
N GLY A 556 48.96 -39.31 7.69
CA GLY A 556 49.33 -37.99 7.20
C GLY A 556 50.69 -37.98 6.48
N HIS A 557 51.69 -38.65 7.04
CA HIS A 557 53.00 -38.81 6.40
C HIS A 557 52.94 -39.64 5.12
N ILE A 558 52.12 -40.70 5.10
CA ILE A 558 51.86 -41.48 3.88
C ILE A 558 51.22 -40.60 2.80
N LEU A 559 50.28 -39.73 3.16
CA LEU A 559 49.59 -38.83 2.22
C LEU A 559 50.50 -37.72 1.67
N GLY A 560 51.67 -37.50 2.28
CA GLY A 560 52.68 -36.56 1.79
C GLY A 560 52.86 -35.32 2.66
N ILE A 561 52.28 -35.27 3.86
CA ILE A 561 52.55 -34.23 4.86
C ILE A 561 53.93 -34.53 5.46
N SER A 562 54.99 -34.22 4.73
CA SER A 562 56.37 -34.42 5.19
C SER A 562 57.34 -33.52 4.44
N GLY A 563 58.48 -33.24 5.08
CA GLY A 563 59.50 -32.33 4.55
C GLY A 563 60.03 -32.75 3.18
N GLY A 564 60.14 -34.05 2.92
CA GLY A 564 60.61 -34.58 1.64
C GLY A 564 59.68 -34.24 0.47
N PHE A 565 58.36 -34.32 0.66
CA PHE A 565 57.38 -33.96 -0.36
C PHE A 565 57.30 -32.45 -0.54
N TRP A 566 57.28 -31.70 0.56
CA TRP A 566 57.26 -30.24 0.51
C TRP A 566 58.49 -29.66 -0.18
N ASP A 567 59.68 -30.17 0.10
CA ASP A 567 60.93 -29.75 -0.56
C ASP A 567 60.90 -30.07 -2.07
N ARG A 568 60.45 -31.28 -2.44
CA ARG A 568 60.34 -31.71 -3.85
C ARG A 568 59.39 -30.83 -4.66
N LEU A 569 58.31 -30.32 -4.03
CA LEU A 569 57.31 -29.45 -4.67
C LEU A 569 57.61 -27.96 -4.47
N GLY A 570 58.72 -27.60 -3.80
CA GLY A 570 59.12 -26.21 -3.58
C GLY A 570 58.32 -25.48 -2.49
N PHE A 571 57.61 -26.22 -1.64
CA PHE A 571 56.85 -25.68 -0.51
C PHE A 571 57.66 -25.61 0.80
N LEU A 572 58.88 -26.14 0.87
CA LEU A 572 59.76 -26.02 2.03
C LEU A 572 60.93 -25.08 1.74
N ARG A 573 61.12 -24.05 2.57
CA ARG A 573 62.25 -23.11 2.51
C ARG A 573 63.09 -23.23 3.77
N GLY A 574 64.42 -23.17 3.62
CA GLY A 574 65.33 -23.20 4.77
C GLY A 574 65.48 -24.57 5.40
N ARG A 575 65.28 -25.65 4.63
CA ARG A 575 65.50 -27.03 5.08
C ARG A 575 66.90 -27.19 5.68
N GLY A 576 67.01 -27.84 6.84
CA GLY A 576 68.28 -28.03 7.55
C GLY A 576 68.85 -26.77 8.20
N THR A 577 68.15 -25.64 8.17
CA THR A 577 68.55 -24.41 8.86
C THR A 577 67.92 -24.32 10.26
N ALA A 578 68.17 -23.22 10.97
CA ALA A 578 67.54 -22.92 12.24
C ALA A 578 66.05 -22.54 12.10
N ASP A 579 65.58 -22.17 10.91
CA ASP A 579 64.20 -21.74 10.70
C ASP A 579 63.62 -22.26 9.37
N PRO A 580 63.37 -23.58 9.25
CA PRO A 580 62.64 -24.13 8.13
C PRO A 580 61.19 -23.63 8.16
N ARG A 581 60.67 -23.28 6.98
CA ARG A 581 59.34 -22.69 6.80
C ARG A 581 58.60 -23.33 5.63
N TYR A 582 57.34 -23.67 5.85
CA TYR A 582 56.43 -24.09 4.79
C TYR A 582 55.78 -22.86 4.14
N ILE A 583 55.77 -22.84 2.81
CA ILE A 583 55.37 -21.70 1.98
C ILE A 583 54.23 -22.02 1.01
N GLY A 584 53.60 -23.19 1.13
CA GLY A 584 52.42 -23.54 0.34
C GLY A 584 51.26 -22.56 0.59
N PRO A 585 50.64 -22.00 -0.46
CA PRO A 585 49.68 -20.91 -0.31
C PRO A 585 48.41 -21.32 0.45
N LYS A 586 47.91 -22.53 0.27
CA LYS A 586 46.66 -23.01 0.89
C LYS A 586 46.88 -23.42 2.35
N GLY A 587 48.01 -24.06 2.67
CA GLY A 587 48.43 -24.32 4.05
C GLY A 587 48.64 -23.02 4.84
N VAL A 588 49.27 -22.01 4.22
CA VAL A 588 49.41 -20.66 4.82
C VAL A 588 48.05 -19.97 5.02
N ALA A 589 47.10 -20.13 4.08
CA ALA A 589 45.74 -19.63 4.26
C ALA A 589 45.01 -20.31 5.43
N GLY A 590 45.17 -21.63 5.57
CA GLY A 590 44.66 -22.40 6.71
C GLY A 590 45.28 -21.94 8.03
N TYR A 591 46.59 -21.71 8.07
CA TYR A 591 47.30 -21.14 9.23
C TYR A 591 46.75 -19.76 9.64
N ARG A 592 46.47 -18.87 8.67
CA ARG A 592 45.84 -17.56 8.95
C ARG A 592 44.42 -17.72 9.52
N ALA A 593 43.65 -18.67 8.99
CA ALA A 593 42.28 -18.93 9.46
C ALA A 593 42.22 -19.43 10.92
N ILE A 594 43.27 -20.09 11.41
CA ILE A 594 43.37 -20.54 12.80
C ILE A 594 44.00 -19.49 13.75
N GLY A 595 44.31 -18.29 13.27
CA GLY A 595 44.86 -17.18 14.08
C GLY A 595 46.34 -16.87 13.84
N GLY A 596 46.96 -17.52 12.86
CA GLY A 596 48.34 -17.28 12.43
C GLY A 596 48.56 -15.89 11.84
N ARG A 597 49.74 -15.30 12.09
CA ARG A 597 50.08 -13.92 11.66
C ARG A 597 51.23 -13.83 10.65
N ASP A 598 52.07 -14.85 10.58
CA ASP A 598 53.18 -14.89 9.65
C ASP A 598 52.72 -15.20 8.21
N THR A 599 53.62 -14.94 7.25
CA THR A 599 53.37 -15.22 5.82
C THR A 599 53.75 -16.64 5.41
N THR A 600 54.33 -17.41 6.34
CA THR A 600 54.78 -18.79 6.17
C THR A 600 54.49 -19.56 7.47
N VAL A 601 54.47 -20.89 7.39
CA VAL A 601 54.20 -21.77 8.54
C VAL A 601 55.52 -22.29 9.11
N ALA A 602 55.66 -22.30 10.43
CA ALA A 602 56.87 -22.79 11.11
C ALA A 602 56.98 -24.32 11.00
N VAL A 603 58.10 -24.81 10.46
CA VAL A 603 58.43 -26.23 10.41
C VAL A 603 59.42 -26.54 11.54
N GLU A 604 59.38 -27.77 12.06
CA GLU A 604 60.21 -28.21 13.17
C GLU A 604 61.70 -28.11 12.83
N ASN A 605 62.47 -27.48 13.71
CA ASN A 605 63.89 -27.20 13.53
C ASN A 605 64.77 -28.03 14.48
N GLN A 606 64.17 -28.79 15.39
CA GLN A 606 64.84 -29.65 16.37
C GLN A 606 64.51 -31.14 16.15
N GLY A 607 65.20 -32.01 16.87
CA GLY A 607 65.03 -33.47 16.80
C GLY A 607 65.86 -34.15 15.71
N GLY A 608 65.66 -35.47 15.59
CA GLY A 608 66.34 -36.32 14.60
C GLY A 608 65.82 -36.12 13.17
N SER A 609 66.33 -36.89 12.21
CA SER A 609 65.92 -36.79 10.80
C SER A 609 64.46 -37.22 10.52
N GLY A 610 63.80 -37.89 11.45
CA GLY A 610 62.36 -38.12 11.40
C GLY A 610 61.55 -36.92 11.88
N THR A 611 62.01 -36.22 12.92
CA THR A 611 61.29 -35.09 13.52
C THR A 611 61.54 -33.77 12.75
N ARG A 612 62.82 -33.44 12.53
CA ARG A 612 63.26 -32.16 11.96
C ARG A 612 62.88 -32.04 10.49
N ASP A 613 62.49 -30.84 10.08
CA ASP A 613 62.06 -30.48 8.72
C ASP A 613 60.79 -31.20 8.21
N THR A 614 60.23 -32.14 8.98
CA THR A 614 59.11 -33.01 8.56
C THR A 614 57.78 -32.64 9.21
N HIS A 615 57.82 -32.06 10.41
CA HIS A 615 56.64 -31.76 11.22
C HIS A 615 56.37 -30.25 11.32
N TRP A 616 55.15 -29.90 11.73
CA TRP A 616 54.90 -28.56 12.25
C TRP A 616 55.68 -28.34 13.55
N ARG A 617 56.14 -27.10 13.77
CA ARG A 617 56.97 -26.77 14.93
C ARG A 617 56.18 -26.90 16.24
N GLU A 618 56.59 -27.82 17.10
CA GLU A 618 55.89 -28.12 18.37
C GLU A 618 55.78 -26.89 19.27
N SER A 619 56.88 -26.13 19.39
CA SER A 619 56.92 -24.91 20.21
C SER A 619 55.98 -23.79 19.73
N VAL A 620 55.40 -23.91 18.54
CA VAL A 620 54.42 -22.96 17.98
C VAL A 620 53.01 -23.52 18.06
N PHE A 621 52.82 -24.79 17.69
CA PHE A 621 51.49 -25.35 17.49
C PHE A 621 50.99 -26.25 18.63
N GLY A 622 51.87 -26.67 19.54
CA GLY A 622 51.52 -27.53 20.66
C GLY A 622 50.85 -28.82 20.18
N ASN A 623 49.59 -29.01 20.53
CA ASN A 623 48.84 -30.24 20.25
C ASN A 623 48.23 -30.34 18.85
N GLU A 624 48.72 -29.62 17.84
CA GLU A 624 48.24 -29.86 16.47
C GLU A 624 48.66 -31.27 16.03
N LEU A 625 47.77 -31.99 15.32
CA LEU A 625 47.97 -33.41 15.02
C LEU A 625 49.33 -33.73 14.40
N MET A 626 49.84 -32.92 13.47
CA MET A 626 51.05 -33.18 12.67
C MET A 626 52.30 -32.48 13.22
N THR A 627 52.32 -32.15 14.52
CA THR A 627 53.59 -31.87 15.21
C THR A 627 54.31 -33.18 15.55
N GLY A 628 55.64 -33.13 15.72
CA GLY A 628 56.44 -34.33 15.98
C GLY A 628 56.29 -34.91 17.40
N TYR A 629 55.23 -34.56 18.11
CA TYR A 629 55.03 -34.94 19.50
C TYR A 629 53.57 -35.27 19.79
N TYR A 630 53.36 -36.37 20.51
CA TYR A 630 52.02 -36.77 20.93
C TYR A 630 51.71 -36.23 22.33
N ASN A 631 50.60 -35.49 22.45
CA ASN A 631 50.13 -34.92 23.71
C ASN A 631 49.08 -35.83 24.37
N TYR A 632 49.46 -36.52 25.44
CA TYR A 632 48.55 -37.42 26.17
C TYR A 632 47.48 -36.66 26.95
N GLY A 633 46.26 -37.22 26.99
CA GLY A 633 45.16 -36.73 27.84
C GLY A 633 44.51 -35.44 27.36
N VAL A 634 44.94 -34.92 26.22
CA VAL A 634 44.32 -33.82 25.48
C VAL A 634 44.10 -34.26 24.04
N ARG A 635 43.10 -33.69 23.38
CA ARG A 635 42.82 -34.00 21.97
C ARG A 635 43.91 -33.40 21.07
N ASN A 636 44.35 -34.12 20.04
CA ASN A 636 45.28 -33.63 19.03
C ASN A 636 44.52 -33.29 17.74
N PRO A 637 44.05 -32.04 17.56
CA PRO A 637 43.19 -31.68 16.42
C PRO A 637 43.91 -31.69 15.08
N LEU A 638 43.25 -32.23 14.05
CA LEU A 638 43.63 -32.04 12.65
C LEU A 638 43.21 -30.63 12.20
N SER A 639 44.17 -29.73 12.06
CA SER A 639 43.89 -28.32 11.80
C SER A 639 43.53 -28.01 10.34
N ARG A 640 42.87 -26.86 10.14
CA ARG A 640 42.63 -26.29 8.81
C ARG A 640 43.93 -25.99 8.04
N MET A 641 45.03 -25.74 8.76
CA MET A 641 46.39 -25.56 8.21
C MET A 641 46.90 -26.86 7.58
N THR A 642 46.79 -27.98 8.29
CA THR A 642 47.20 -29.30 7.80
C THR A 642 46.38 -29.75 6.59
N ILE A 643 45.07 -29.53 6.61
CA ILE A 643 44.20 -29.80 5.43
C ILE A 643 44.61 -28.92 4.25
N GLY A 644 44.94 -27.65 4.48
CA GLY A 644 45.44 -26.76 3.44
C GLY A 644 46.76 -27.22 2.82
N ALA A 645 47.65 -27.84 3.62
CA ALA A 645 48.90 -28.40 3.11
C ALA A 645 48.65 -29.59 2.17
N LEU A 646 47.63 -30.43 2.40
CA LEU A 646 47.21 -31.48 1.45
C LEU A 646 46.63 -30.89 0.15
N ASP A 647 45.85 -29.81 0.26
CA ASP A 647 45.31 -29.11 -0.91
C ASP A 647 46.42 -28.48 -1.77
N ASP A 648 47.52 -28.04 -1.15
CA ASP A 648 48.73 -27.60 -1.85
C ASP A 648 49.46 -28.76 -2.56
N LEU A 649 49.39 -29.99 -2.03
CA LEU A 649 49.91 -31.19 -2.71
C LEU A 649 49.09 -31.58 -3.94
N GLY A 650 47.83 -31.13 -4.03
CA GLY A 650 46.95 -31.37 -5.17
C GLY A 650 45.72 -32.23 -4.87
N TYR A 651 45.56 -32.72 -3.64
CA TYR A 651 44.35 -33.44 -3.23
C TYR A 651 43.13 -32.52 -3.25
N THR A 652 41.98 -33.03 -3.68
CA THR A 652 40.71 -32.31 -3.49
C THR A 652 40.22 -32.55 -2.07
N VAL A 653 40.17 -31.49 -1.24
CA VAL A 653 39.89 -31.61 0.20
C VAL A 653 38.63 -30.87 0.65
N SER A 654 38.11 -31.24 1.83
CA SER A 654 37.01 -30.60 2.53
C SER A 654 37.48 -29.90 3.80
N TYR A 655 37.61 -28.57 3.75
CA TYR A 655 38.02 -27.79 4.92
C TYR A 655 37.03 -27.81 6.10
N GLU A 656 35.76 -28.16 5.88
CA GLU A 656 34.77 -28.37 6.95
C GLU A 656 35.06 -29.61 7.79
N ALA A 657 35.94 -30.51 7.31
CA ALA A 657 36.42 -31.64 8.08
C ALA A 657 37.54 -31.26 9.05
N ALA A 658 37.96 -29.98 9.14
CA ALA A 658 38.93 -29.54 10.12
C ALA A 658 38.36 -29.60 11.53
N ASP A 659 39.19 -30.02 12.50
CA ASP A 659 38.85 -29.89 13.90
C ASP A 659 38.93 -28.43 14.35
N ALA A 660 38.13 -28.07 15.36
CA ALA A 660 38.24 -26.77 16.00
C ALA A 660 39.64 -26.63 16.63
N PHE A 661 40.45 -25.75 16.05
CA PHE A 661 41.80 -25.44 16.50
C PHE A 661 42.10 -23.98 16.18
N SER A 662 42.39 -23.17 17.20
CA SER A 662 42.68 -21.74 17.05
C SER A 662 43.57 -21.25 18.17
N GLY A 663 44.48 -20.32 17.89
CA GLY A 663 45.40 -19.78 18.89
C GLY A 663 46.08 -18.49 18.46
N SER A 664 46.85 -17.88 19.38
CA SER A 664 47.74 -16.76 19.06
C SER A 664 49.15 -17.29 18.81
N PHE A 665 49.42 -17.62 17.55
CA PHE A 665 50.73 -18.13 17.13
C PHE A 665 51.68 -16.95 16.88
N ASN A 666 52.50 -16.60 17.89
CA ASN A 666 53.43 -15.46 17.82
C ASN A 666 54.63 -15.75 16.90
N ARG A 667 55.30 -14.68 16.42
CA ARG A 667 56.62 -14.76 15.79
C ARG A 667 57.63 -15.34 16.77
N VAL A 668 57.92 -16.64 16.67
CA VAL A 668 59.04 -17.22 17.40
C VAL A 668 60.29 -16.97 16.55
N GLY A 669 61.20 -16.13 17.06
CA GLY A 669 62.57 -16.01 16.57
C GLY A 669 63.35 -17.30 16.80
N ASP A 670 64.54 -17.39 16.19
CA ASP A 670 65.40 -18.58 15.98
C ASP A 670 65.68 -19.56 17.15
N ALA A 671 65.14 -19.37 18.36
CA ALA A 671 65.38 -20.23 19.52
C ALA A 671 64.16 -21.11 19.84
N GLY A 672 64.21 -22.39 19.45
CA GLY A 672 63.21 -23.36 19.88
C GLY A 672 63.35 -23.70 21.36
N GLY A 673 62.23 -23.69 22.08
CA GLY A 673 62.15 -24.11 23.48
C GLY A 673 61.92 -25.62 23.58
N ALA A 674 62.43 -26.24 24.65
CA ALA A 674 62.15 -27.64 24.97
C ALA A 674 60.63 -27.85 25.21
N PRO A 675 60.08 -29.02 24.84
CA PRO A 675 58.65 -29.31 25.01
C PRO A 675 58.25 -29.30 26.50
N PRO A 676 57.01 -28.92 26.83
CA PRO A 676 56.50 -28.94 28.20
C PRO A 676 56.48 -30.37 28.80
N ALA A 677 56.52 -30.46 30.13
CA ALA A 677 56.53 -31.75 30.84
C ALA A 677 55.24 -32.55 30.56
N GLY A 678 55.37 -33.81 30.11
CA GLY A 678 54.25 -34.70 29.77
C GLY A 678 54.07 -34.97 28.27
N VAL A 679 54.82 -34.28 27.42
CA VAL A 679 54.85 -34.45 25.96
C VAL A 679 55.89 -35.52 25.58
N ARG A 680 55.53 -36.47 24.72
CA ARG A 680 56.49 -37.49 24.21
C ARG A 680 56.78 -37.23 22.74
N GLU A 681 58.08 -37.22 22.41
CA GLU A 681 58.54 -37.16 21.02
C GLU A 681 58.00 -38.39 20.28
N LEU A 682 57.28 -38.15 19.18
CA LEU A 682 57.08 -39.15 18.16
C LEU A 682 58.45 -39.27 17.48
N ARG A 683 59.33 -40.10 18.03
CA ARG A 683 60.62 -40.36 17.40
C ARG A 683 60.35 -41.17 16.17
N GLU A 684 60.12 -40.49 15.06
CA GLU A 684 59.96 -41.17 13.79
C GLU A 684 61.32 -41.66 13.31
N ALA A 685 61.41 -42.94 12.95
CA ALA A 685 62.50 -43.39 12.11
C ALA A 685 62.17 -43.01 10.66
N PRO A 686 63.06 -42.35 9.90
CA PRO A 686 62.83 -42.15 8.48
C PRO A 686 62.62 -43.51 7.82
N PRO A 687 61.64 -43.65 6.89
CA PRO A 687 61.32 -44.93 6.29
C PRO A 687 62.59 -45.54 5.65
N PRO A 688 62.92 -46.81 5.96
CA PRO A 688 64.15 -47.45 5.47
C PRO A 688 64.09 -47.81 3.97
N TRP A 689 63.02 -47.44 3.27
CA TRP A 689 62.77 -47.78 1.87
C TRP A 689 62.77 -46.55 0.96
N PRO A 690 63.25 -46.67 -0.30
CA PRO A 690 63.18 -45.60 -1.28
C PRO A 690 61.75 -45.45 -1.83
N VAL A 691 61.31 -44.20 -2.02
CA VAL A 691 60.04 -43.89 -2.71
C VAL A 691 60.21 -44.06 -4.21
N ARG A 692 59.37 -44.91 -4.83
CA ARG A 692 59.33 -45.17 -6.28
C ARG A 692 58.13 -44.45 -6.93
N SER A 693 58.14 -44.28 -8.25
CA SER A 693 57.06 -43.61 -8.97
C SER A 693 56.48 -44.45 -10.11
N LEU A 694 55.18 -44.28 -10.36
CA LEU A 694 54.47 -44.83 -11.52
C LEU A 694 53.79 -43.70 -12.31
N PRO A 695 53.92 -43.66 -13.65
CA PRO A 695 53.18 -42.73 -14.48
C PRO A 695 51.72 -43.14 -14.58
N VAL A 696 50.81 -42.18 -14.39
CA VAL A 696 49.38 -42.39 -14.62
C VAL A 696 49.10 -42.11 -16.10
N GLY A 697 48.84 -43.16 -16.91
CA GLY A 697 48.33 -42.99 -18.28
C GLY A 697 49.09 -43.60 -19.47
N GLU A 698 49.78 -44.75 -19.35
CA GLU A 698 50.02 -45.62 -20.51
C GLU A 698 49.78 -47.09 -20.14
N GLY A 699 48.84 -47.76 -20.84
CA GLY A 699 48.67 -49.21 -20.76
C GLY A 699 49.95 -49.96 -21.16
N PRO A 700 50.04 -51.28 -20.88
CA PRO A 700 51.29 -52.03 -20.92
C PRO A 700 51.92 -52.00 -22.31
N ARG A 701 53.07 -51.30 -22.45
CA ARG A 701 53.96 -51.51 -23.60
C ARG A 701 54.52 -52.92 -23.47
N ARG A 702 54.03 -53.82 -24.32
CA ARG A 702 54.61 -55.14 -24.55
C ARG A 702 56.12 -54.98 -24.78
N SER A 703 56.89 -55.78 -24.07
CA SER A 703 58.30 -56.02 -24.33
C SER A 703 58.51 -56.32 -25.81
N ARG A 704 59.33 -55.49 -26.48
CA ARG A 704 59.87 -55.80 -27.79
C ARG A 704 61.31 -56.31 -27.56
N PRO A 705 61.68 -57.51 -28.04
CA PRO A 705 63.05 -57.98 -27.90
C PRO A 705 63.98 -57.16 -28.80
N LEU A 706 65.20 -56.94 -28.32
CA LEU A 706 66.30 -56.36 -29.08
C LEU A 706 66.61 -57.21 -30.33
N PRO A 707 66.89 -56.61 -31.50
CA PRO A 707 67.58 -57.31 -32.58
C PRO A 707 69.06 -57.50 -32.22
N GLN A 708 69.62 -58.62 -32.67
CA GLN A 708 70.95 -59.18 -32.35
C GLN A 708 72.12 -58.20 -32.42
#